data_AF-A0A0Q9UAT7-F1
#
_entry.id   AF-A0A0Q9UAT7-F1
#
_cell.length_a   1.000
_cell.length_b   1.000
_cell.length_c   1.000
_cell.angle_alpha   90.00
_cell.angle_beta   90.00
_cell.angle_gamma   90.00
#
_symmetry.space_group_name_H-M   'P 1'
#
loop_
_entity.id
_entity.type
_entity.pdbx_description
1 polymer ?
#
loop_
_entity_poly.entity_id
_entity_poly.type
_entity_poly.pdbx_seq_one_letter_code
_entity_poly.pdbx_strand_id
1 'polypeptide(L)'
;MSPDQMRLAEGPDTANPSIASSESVAGFVVTPTSPENLGLNYFDGRFLRADDLNFERLAQRAYIDVGRRSAGSGCGYGLTLSSTGTTVTVGSGAGIDRSGRLISLNTAVTVEFARLVSSSEQPDASVGTPPSGVYIVALSRQTQLAGNAEVLGRLCDCGCTSSSDRPTTVDGVRISARLMPPLTLPPPPAGLADESKFLRSRIASAFFDDERDRTWTPMSGQSLSAAGWSGGESPDADLGGVGLDIGILLWNGSSVAWHDDWIARRDLVETRPRTYWANQVEQRPWAVFIAQVLQFQSQLASTDASAASGGLTAAGFVAVPPTGYLRVTPTTATALRSDLETLFGAGIDLRVGAVRRDQIAQEFERAQHMERISLVRGLADPAHRQLVDVLVPDGVVEASTEGSTSHGFSVDFVLPQRVREPGRELGLRAAADAARLRFQGVGRFSTSGGISVRAAVAGTDARSIKEVMSALTEVARGATTLGSAIATMRAQAFGTGGLSHELLRQVAHATALGAAQHRVTRSRARFVNVAEAGGRVGALGGSLWVGMDPFALGDGKQTIIHGTWEHVMPQAAATIGMRVQVDGVLQRLFLTAGPGGEKLTVQVDGLVRATGSGAAEQKTSFSRRMELTRDQSGPQSDLTLVDVRSRATVTVMWQGSPIEATGDLGTAVANGPDDVQAQFTAQETQAIDQPGNDYRDAAISALQLLAGLDPKDPSYFDDNLALLFPDQGVEVGRSGIRPIYDWVLFRRRLREEYAGSAAGPELRPAQVAVWVATAETADQAEQYRRFLLTGTAPVPWTPTAVQLVVFDPGTATLRSSAAEWRQRYEAARGGDALVLAAYARSSSSTELPVGLPRAKALVAATAPSATMDADGQFEILPNPPAAQMSVDTDGSIFLIGYTSDAVEVVAVDTLGDADLLKAVTDGDVKLLAAAPADVFTVLASSNRSGQLVDPPAKDVITRLDEWKGDVETQHASSGIFSAVIWTATGVSDARSTRAVDRAQSIIKEIGLDPANTKVAVDFRPGPGVVARVYLTIVTIVEG
;
A
#
# COMPACT_ATOMS: atom_id res chain seq x y z
N MET A 1 -81.24 -42.13 22.59
CA MET A 1 -81.34 -40.72 22.16
C MET A 1 -80.14 -40.44 21.27
N SER A 2 -80.44 -40.00 20.06
CA SER A 2 -79.58 -40.02 18.87
C SER A 2 -78.61 -38.81 18.80
N PRO A 3 -77.39 -39.03 18.29
CA PRO A 3 -76.62 -38.04 17.55
C PRO A 3 -76.55 -38.49 16.07
N ASP A 4 -77.50 -38.03 15.25
CA ASP A 4 -77.50 -38.24 13.80
C ASP A 4 -77.38 -36.91 13.03
N GLN A 5 -76.43 -36.92 12.10
CA GLN A 5 -76.46 -36.29 10.78
C GLN A 5 -76.26 -34.78 10.64
N MET A 6 -74.99 -34.42 10.40
CA MET A 6 -74.64 -33.69 9.18
C MET A 6 -73.32 -34.25 8.64
N ARG A 7 -73.41 -35.41 7.98
CA ARG A 7 -72.33 -35.98 7.15
C ARG A 7 -72.21 -35.13 5.88
N LEU A 8 -71.09 -34.41 5.73
CA LEU A 8 -70.61 -33.98 4.43
C LEU A 8 -70.20 -35.25 3.66
N ALA A 9 -70.84 -35.46 2.51
CA ALA A 9 -70.67 -36.66 1.69
C ALA A 9 -69.23 -36.81 1.17
N GLU A 10 -68.68 -38.02 1.31
CA GLU A 10 -67.55 -38.49 0.53
C GLU A 10 -68.05 -39.09 -0.81
N GLY A 11 -67.37 -38.70 -1.90
CA GLY A 11 -67.19 -39.45 -3.15
C GLY A 11 -68.15 -39.15 -4.31
N PRO A 12 -67.80 -39.52 -5.56
CA PRO A 12 -66.51 -39.41 -6.24
C PRO A 12 -66.67 -38.76 -7.64
N ASP A 13 -65.75 -37.90 -8.07
CA ASP A 13 -65.26 -37.86 -9.45
C ASP A 13 -64.09 -36.89 -9.56
N THR A 14 -62.90 -37.48 -9.69
CA THR A 14 -61.70 -36.84 -10.20
C THR A 14 -61.87 -36.58 -11.70
N ALA A 15 -62.73 -35.63 -12.05
CA ALA A 15 -62.72 -35.04 -13.39
C ALA A 15 -61.69 -33.90 -13.37
N ASN A 16 -60.64 -34.08 -14.15
CA ASN A 16 -59.59 -33.11 -14.44
C ASN A 16 -60.13 -31.68 -14.51
N PRO A 17 -59.57 -30.70 -13.78
CA PRO A 17 -59.86 -29.29 -14.00
C PRO A 17 -59.13 -28.80 -15.26
N SER A 18 -59.45 -29.36 -16.43
CA SER A 18 -58.91 -28.88 -17.70
C SER A 18 -59.85 -27.84 -18.31
N ILE A 19 -59.39 -26.59 -18.20
CA ILE A 19 -59.58 -25.44 -19.10
C ILE A 19 -60.88 -24.62 -18.94
N ALA A 20 -60.71 -23.47 -18.26
CA ALA A 20 -60.76 -22.16 -18.91
C ALA A 20 -60.02 -21.11 -18.03
N SER A 21 -58.68 -21.20 -18.00
CA SER A 21 -57.86 -20.03 -17.65
C SER A 21 -57.60 -19.26 -18.96
N SER A 22 -58.01 -18.00 -19.05
CA SER A 22 -57.76 -17.17 -20.25
C SER A 22 -56.29 -16.78 -20.45
N GLU A 23 -55.38 -17.20 -19.56
CA GLU A 23 -53.93 -17.02 -19.68
C GLU A 23 -53.22 -18.33 -19.29
N SER A 24 -52.91 -19.21 -20.25
CA SER A 24 -52.07 -20.40 -20.03
C SER A 24 -50.61 -20.00 -19.88
N VAL A 25 -50.26 -19.42 -18.73
CA VAL A 25 -48.88 -19.04 -18.39
C VAL A 25 -48.25 -20.16 -17.55
N ALA A 26 -46.99 -20.48 -17.82
CA ALA A 26 -46.25 -21.57 -17.17
C ALA A 26 -45.98 -21.29 -15.66
N GLY A 27 -46.18 -22.29 -14.80
CA GLY A 27 -45.80 -22.33 -13.37
C GLY A 27 -46.66 -23.31 -12.54
N PHE A 28 -46.23 -23.62 -11.30
CA PHE A 28 -46.97 -24.48 -10.37
C PHE A 28 -48.09 -23.69 -9.69
N VAL A 29 -49.35 -24.11 -9.85
CA VAL A 29 -50.50 -23.39 -9.32
C VAL A 29 -50.91 -23.92 -7.94
N VAL A 30 -51.02 -23.01 -6.98
CA VAL A 30 -51.57 -23.23 -5.66
C VAL A 30 -52.89 -22.50 -5.53
N THR A 31 -53.95 -23.25 -5.29
CA THR A 31 -55.29 -22.69 -5.05
C THR A 31 -55.60 -22.79 -3.56
N PRO A 32 -55.63 -21.67 -2.82
CA PRO A 32 -55.91 -21.67 -1.39
C PRO A 32 -57.34 -22.14 -1.12
N THR A 33 -57.55 -22.87 -0.02
CA THR A 33 -58.86 -23.38 0.42
C THR A 33 -59.58 -22.44 1.40
N SER A 34 -58.97 -21.31 1.75
CA SER A 34 -59.48 -20.35 2.72
C SER A 34 -60.52 -19.40 2.11
N PRO A 35 -61.59 -19.04 2.87
CA PRO A 35 -62.68 -18.22 2.35
C PRO A 35 -62.30 -16.77 2.01
N GLU A 36 -61.17 -16.28 2.55
CA GLU A 36 -60.66 -14.92 2.29
C GLU A 36 -60.11 -14.70 0.87
N ASN A 37 -59.88 -15.78 0.11
CA ASN A 37 -59.44 -15.74 -1.29
C ASN A 37 -60.57 -16.08 -2.29
N LEU A 38 -61.82 -16.19 -1.80
CA LEU A 38 -62.99 -16.46 -2.62
C LEU A 38 -63.63 -15.15 -3.12
N GLY A 39 -63.91 -15.10 -4.41
CA GLY A 39 -64.76 -14.09 -5.03
C GLY A 39 -65.96 -14.75 -5.72
N LEU A 40 -67.00 -13.98 -6.03
CA LEU A 40 -68.15 -14.50 -6.77
C LEU A 40 -67.83 -14.61 -8.26
N ASN A 41 -67.96 -15.82 -8.83
CA ASN A 41 -68.02 -16.00 -10.27
C ASN A 41 -69.47 -16.10 -10.73
N TYR A 42 -69.67 -15.73 -11.96
CA TYR A 42 -70.80 -14.97 -12.36
C TYR A 42 -70.98 -15.40 -13.83
N PHE A 43 -71.98 -16.26 -14.12
CA PHE A 43 -72.30 -16.82 -15.45
C PHE A 43 -73.81 -16.81 -15.83
N ASP A 44 -74.13 -16.91 -17.13
CA ASP A 44 -75.49 -16.84 -17.70
C ASP A 44 -76.43 -17.97 -17.23
N GLY A 45 -77.69 -17.65 -16.88
CA GLY A 45 -78.69 -18.58 -16.31
C GLY A 45 -78.88 -18.48 -14.78
N ARG A 46 -78.34 -17.43 -14.15
CA ARG A 46 -78.44 -17.12 -12.72
C ARG A 46 -79.13 -15.75 -12.50
N PHE A 47 -79.98 -15.59 -11.48
CA PHE A 47 -80.94 -14.46 -11.41
C PHE A 47 -80.39 -13.08 -10.99
N LEU A 48 -79.24 -12.95 -10.36
CA LEU A 48 -78.40 -11.75 -10.53
C LEU A 48 -77.33 -12.22 -11.47
N ARG A 49 -77.31 -11.63 -12.66
CA ARG A 49 -76.43 -12.08 -13.72
C ARG A 49 -75.06 -11.54 -13.41
N ALA A 50 -74.31 -12.40 -12.75
CA ALA A 50 -73.13 -12.84 -13.41
C ALA A 50 -72.23 -11.71 -13.96
N ASP A 51 -72.14 -11.61 -15.27
CA ASP A 51 -71.24 -10.73 -15.99
C ASP A 51 -71.34 -9.27 -15.56
N ASP A 52 -72.49 -8.80 -15.06
CA ASP A 52 -72.66 -7.43 -14.57
C ASP A 52 -71.93 -7.21 -13.24
N LEU A 53 -72.09 -8.12 -12.29
CA LEU A 53 -71.36 -8.08 -11.03
C LEU A 53 -69.92 -8.60 -11.18
N ASN A 54 -69.63 -9.39 -12.22
CA ASN A 54 -68.28 -9.79 -12.61
C ASN A 54 -67.54 -8.59 -13.17
N PHE A 55 -68.19 -7.82 -14.06
CA PHE A 55 -67.66 -6.56 -14.57
C PHE A 55 -67.48 -5.55 -13.45
N GLU A 56 -68.44 -5.39 -12.53
CA GLU A 56 -68.28 -4.51 -11.37
C GLU A 56 -67.16 -4.98 -10.45
N ARG A 57 -67.07 -6.28 -10.14
CA ARG A 57 -66.01 -6.84 -9.31
C ARG A 57 -64.65 -6.80 -9.98
N LEU A 58 -64.57 -7.04 -11.29
CA LEU A 58 -63.36 -6.89 -12.10
C LEU A 58 -62.97 -5.41 -12.15
N ALA A 59 -63.92 -4.49 -12.26
CA ALA A 59 -63.68 -3.05 -12.20
C ALA A 59 -63.21 -2.61 -10.81
N GLN A 60 -63.81 -3.13 -9.72
CA GLN A 60 -63.39 -2.86 -8.34
C GLN A 60 -62.00 -3.45 -8.06
N ARG A 61 -61.73 -4.67 -8.52
CA ARG A 61 -60.40 -5.31 -8.44
C ARG A 61 -59.39 -4.55 -9.27
N ALA A 62 -59.74 -4.16 -10.50
CA ALA A 62 -58.90 -3.33 -11.35
C ALA A 62 -58.65 -1.97 -10.70
N TYR A 63 -59.64 -1.37 -10.04
CA TYR A 63 -59.50 -0.12 -9.31
C TYR A 63 -58.57 -0.27 -8.10
N ILE A 64 -58.72 -1.34 -7.32
CA ILE A 64 -57.81 -1.67 -6.20
C ILE A 64 -56.41 -1.97 -6.72
N ASP A 65 -56.27 -2.75 -7.79
CA ASP A 65 -54.99 -3.12 -8.39
C ASP A 65 -54.30 -1.86 -8.96
N VAL A 66 -55.04 -0.96 -9.63
CA VAL A 66 -54.55 0.37 -10.05
C VAL A 66 -54.14 1.21 -8.84
N GLY A 67 -54.95 1.22 -7.78
CA GLY A 67 -54.60 1.89 -6.51
C GLY A 67 -53.31 1.35 -5.91
N ARG A 68 -53.13 0.03 -5.91
CA ARG A 68 -51.92 -0.65 -5.42
C ARG A 68 -50.71 -0.43 -6.31
N ARG A 69 -50.88 -0.28 -7.62
CA ARG A 69 -49.77 0.10 -8.52
C ARG A 69 -49.13 1.41 -8.09
N SER A 70 -49.90 2.36 -7.55
CA SER A 70 -49.35 3.60 -7.00
C SER A 70 -48.54 3.38 -5.72
N ALA A 71 -48.89 2.37 -4.91
CA ALA A 71 -48.23 2.03 -3.65
C ALA A 71 -46.89 1.30 -3.81
N GLY A 72 -46.60 0.71 -4.98
CA GLY A 72 -45.36 -0.01 -5.27
C GLY A 72 -45.51 -1.53 -5.30
N SER A 73 -44.39 -2.24 -5.42
CA SER A 73 -44.33 -3.71 -5.48
C SER A 73 -43.27 -4.25 -4.52
N GLY A 74 -43.50 -5.43 -3.96
CA GLY A 74 -42.57 -6.11 -3.06
C GLY A 74 -43.27 -7.04 -2.08
N CYS A 75 -42.47 -7.78 -1.30
CA CYS A 75 -42.94 -8.59 -0.19
C CYS A 75 -43.38 -7.68 0.95
N GLY A 76 -44.60 -7.85 1.45
CA GLY A 76 -45.06 -7.14 2.65
C GLY A 76 -44.57 -7.82 3.93
N TYR A 77 -44.81 -9.13 4.04
CA TYR A 77 -44.32 -9.96 5.15
C TYR A 77 -44.31 -11.44 4.75
N GLY A 78 -43.50 -12.25 5.44
CA GLY A 78 -43.44 -13.70 5.19
C GLY A 78 -42.84 -14.04 3.83
N LEU A 79 -43.44 -15.03 3.13
CA LEU A 79 -43.01 -15.52 1.81
C LEU A 79 -41.54 -15.97 1.78
N THR A 80 -41.09 -16.62 2.86
CA THR A 80 -39.72 -17.11 3.00
C THR A 80 -39.50 -18.37 2.17
N LEU A 81 -38.27 -18.58 1.71
CA LEU A 81 -37.90 -19.74 0.92
C LEU A 81 -37.09 -20.71 1.78
N SER A 82 -37.40 -22.00 1.71
CA SER A 82 -36.55 -23.05 2.28
C SER A 82 -36.51 -24.27 1.36
N SER A 83 -35.51 -25.13 1.53
CA SER A 83 -35.41 -26.35 0.74
C SER A 83 -34.96 -27.54 1.58
N THR A 84 -35.35 -28.74 1.17
CA THR A 84 -34.94 -30.00 1.80
C THR A 84 -34.91 -31.09 0.74
N GLY A 85 -33.72 -31.66 0.48
CA GLY A 85 -33.54 -32.68 -0.55
C GLY A 85 -33.87 -32.15 -1.94
N THR A 86 -34.93 -32.68 -2.56
CA THR A 86 -35.44 -32.25 -3.88
C THR A 86 -36.66 -31.34 -3.77
N THR A 87 -37.07 -30.96 -2.56
CA THR A 87 -38.28 -30.17 -2.32
C THR A 87 -37.96 -28.73 -1.93
N VAL A 88 -38.81 -27.81 -2.37
CA VAL A 88 -38.80 -26.40 -2.03
C VAL A 88 -40.07 -26.09 -1.25
N THR A 89 -39.93 -25.34 -0.16
CA THR A 89 -41.06 -24.83 0.61
C THR A 89 -41.11 -23.31 0.52
N VAL A 90 -42.27 -22.78 0.13
CA VAL A 90 -42.59 -21.35 0.19
C VAL A 90 -43.45 -21.12 1.42
N GLY A 91 -42.99 -20.28 2.34
CA GLY A 91 -43.71 -19.93 3.56
C GLY A 91 -44.96 -19.09 3.29
N SER A 92 -45.87 -19.04 4.28
CA SER A 92 -47.01 -18.13 4.24
C SER A 92 -46.57 -16.66 4.28
N GLY A 93 -47.41 -15.77 3.76
CA GLY A 93 -47.14 -14.34 3.70
C GLY A 93 -47.92 -13.63 2.60
N ALA A 94 -47.64 -12.34 2.42
CA ALA A 94 -48.30 -11.53 1.41
C ALA A 94 -47.35 -10.52 0.77
N GLY A 95 -47.65 -10.12 -0.46
CA GLY A 95 -46.91 -9.12 -1.22
C GLY A 95 -47.71 -8.57 -2.40
N ILE A 96 -47.16 -7.56 -3.06
CA ILE A 96 -47.74 -6.93 -4.25
C ILE A 96 -46.77 -7.13 -5.41
N ASP A 97 -47.25 -7.68 -6.53
CA ASP A 97 -46.42 -7.82 -7.73
C ASP A 97 -46.27 -6.48 -8.48
N ARG A 98 -45.39 -6.45 -9.49
CA ARG A 98 -45.15 -5.25 -10.32
C ARG A 98 -46.39 -4.76 -11.07
N SER A 99 -47.40 -5.62 -11.24
CA SER A 99 -48.70 -5.29 -11.84
C SER A 99 -49.72 -4.74 -10.83
N GLY A 100 -49.33 -4.57 -9.56
CA GLY A 100 -50.19 -4.10 -8.47
C GLY A 100 -51.13 -5.16 -7.90
N ARG A 101 -50.95 -6.43 -8.28
CA ARG A 101 -51.82 -7.52 -7.85
C ARG A 101 -51.34 -8.04 -6.49
N LEU A 102 -52.29 -8.26 -5.58
CA LEU A 102 -52.00 -8.90 -4.29
C LEU A 102 -51.74 -10.39 -4.48
N ILE A 103 -50.65 -10.85 -3.87
CA ILE A 103 -50.27 -12.25 -3.72
C ILE A 103 -50.37 -12.58 -2.24
N SER A 104 -51.13 -13.62 -1.89
CA SER A 104 -51.28 -14.09 -0.51
C SER A 104 -51.19 -15.61 -0.45
N LEU A 105 -50.33 -16.12 0.42
CA LEU A 105 -50.22 -17.52 0.78
C LEU A 105 -50.53 -17.66 2.27
N ASN A 106 -51.61 -18.36 2.60
CA ASN A 106 -52.07 -18.46 3.99
C ASN A 106 -51.42 -19.63 4.72
N THR A 107 -50.96 -20.63 3.97
CA THR A 107 -50.22 -21.79 4.45
C THR A 107 -48.94 -21.96 3.64
N ALA A 108 -47.91 -22.53 4.25
CA ALA A 108 -46.70 -22.89 3.51
C ALA A 108 -47.02 -23.95 2.46
N VAL A 109 -46.33 -23.89 1.31
CA VAL A 109 -46.51 -24.80 0.18
C VAL A 109 -45.18 -25.49 -0.09
N THR A 110 -45.19 -26.82 -0.12
CA THR A 110 -44.02 -27.63 -0.49
C THR A 110 -44.22 -28.25 -1.87
N VAL A 111 -43.24 -28.10 -2.75
CA VAL A 111 -43.27 -28.57 -4.14
C VAL A 111 -41.95 -29.26 -4.47
N GLU A 112 -41.99 -30.32 -5.28
CA GLU A 112 -40.80 -30.95 -5.85
C GLU A 112 -40.16 -30.04 -6.90
N PHE A 113 -38.84 -29.85 -6.83
CA PHE A 113 -38.15 -28.82 -7.60
C PHE A 113 -38.16 -29.10 -9.11
N ALA A 114 -37.98 -30.34 -9.54
CA ALA A 114 -38.02 -30.66 -10.97
C ALA A 114 -39.39 -30.37 -11.58
N ARG A 115 -40.47 -30.69 -10.85
CA ARG A 115 -41.85 -30.33 -11.20
C ARG A 115 -42.06 -28.82 -11.21
N LEU A 116 -41.45 -28.08 -10.28
CA LEU A 116 -41.54 -26.62 -10.26
C LEU A 116 -40.90 -26.02 -11.52
N VAL A 117 -39.69 -26.47 -11.90
CA VAL A 117 -39.00 -25.97 -13.09
C VAL A 117 -39.74 -26.37 -14.37
N SER A 118 -40.15 -27.64 -14.51
CA SER A 118 -40.86 -28.09 -15.73
C SER A 118 -42.17 -27.35 -15.92
N SER A 119 -42.93 -27.14 -14.84
CA SER A 119 -44.17 -26.36 -14.90
C SER A 119 -43.92 -24.90 -15.26
N SER A 120 -42.74 -24.34 -14.94
CA SER A 120 -42.34 -22.95 -15.24
C SER A 120 -41.94 -22.73 -16.70
N GLU A 121 -41.59 -23.79 -17.44
CA GLU A 121 -41.31 -23.73 -18.88
C GLU A 121 -42.57 -23.95 -19.71
N GLN A 122 -43.36 -24.95 -19.35
CA GLN A 122 -44.62 -25.29 -20.02
C GLN A 122 -45.68 -25.77 -19.01
N PRO A 123 -46.91 -25.25 -19.07
CA PRO A 123 -48.02 -25.82 -18.30
C PRO A 123 -48.24 -27.27 -18.77
N ASP A 124 -48.26 -28.21 -17.83
CA ASP A 124 -48.44 -29.67 -18.03
C ASP A 124 -47.27 -30.44 -18.69
N ALA A 125 -46.05 -29.88 -18.70
CA ALA A 125 -44.87 -30.61 -19.17
C ALA A 125 -44.57 -31.87 -18.32
N SER A 126 -44.09 -32.93 -18.98
CA SER A 126 -43.48 -34.06 -18.29
C SER A 126 -42.30 -33.58 -17.44
N VAL A 127 -42.13 -34.17 -16.25
CA VAL A 127 -41.05 -33.79 -15.34
C VAL A 127 -39.71 -34.14 -15.98
N GLY A 128 -39.04 -33.14 -16.54
CA GLY A 128 -37.67 -33.22 -17.05
C GLY A 128 -36.64 -32.89 -15.97
N THR A 129 -35.40 -33.33 -16.15
CA THR A 129 -34.30 -33.00 -15.24
C THR A 129 -33.89 -31.52 -15.45
N PRO A 130 -34.00 -30.66 -14.42
CA PRO A 130 -33.61 -29.25 -14.56
C PRO A 130 -32.10 -29.12 -14.80
N PRO A 131 -31.64 -28.15 -15.63
CA PRO A 131 -30.23 -27.85 -15.77
C PRO A 131 -29.62 -27.41 -14.43
N SER A 132 -28.39 -27.83 -14.14
CA SER A 132 -27.70 -27.36 -12.93
C SER A 132 -27.45 -25.85 -13.01
N GLY A 133 -27.68 -25.12 -11.91
CA GLY A 133 -27.51 -23.67 -11.90
C GLY A 133 -28.20 -22.96 -10.75
N VAL A 134 -28.22 -21.64 -10.86
CA VAL A 134 -28.84 -20.71 -9.91
C VAL A 134 -30.24 -20.36 -10.42
N TYR A 135 -31.26 -20.53 -9.58
CA TYR A 135 -32.65 -20.29 -9.93
C TYR A 135 -33.24 -19.17 -9.09
N ILE A 136 -34.02 -18.29 -9.73
CA ILE A 136 -34.82 -17.26 -9.08
C ILE A 136 -36.23 -17.78 -8.94
N VAL A 137 -36.76 -17.79 -7.71
CA VAL A 137 -38.14 -18.20 -7.43
C VAL A 137 -39.03 -16.97 -7.39
N ALA A 138 -40.13 -17.03 -8.15
CA ALA A 138 -41.09 -15.95 -8.26
C ALA A 138 -42.51 -16.43 -7.95
N LEU A 139 -43.31 -15.53 -7.41
CA LEU A 139 -44.75 -15.70 -7.19
C LEU A 139 -45.53 -14.78 -8.13
N SER A 140 -46.59 -15.28 -8.74
CA SER A 140 -47.52 -14.47 -9.52
C SER A 140 -48.95 -14.80 -9.14
N ARG A 141 -49.86 -13.84 -9.28
CA ARG A 141 -51.28 -14.10 -9.04
C ARG A 141 -51.82 -15.08 -10.08
N GLN A 142 -52.61 -16.03 -9.63
CA GLN A 142 -53.42 -16.90 -10.48
C GLN A 142 -54.88 -16.78 -10.07
N THR A 143 -55.80 -16.74 -11.02
CA THR A 143 -57.24 -16.79 -10.72
C THR A 143 -57.85 -18.01 -11.40
N GLN A 144 -58.65 -18.77 -10.67
CA GLN A 144 -59.37 -19.94 -11.18
C GLN A 144 -60.86 -19.89 -10.79
N LEU A 145 -61.69 -20.65 -11.49
CA LEU A 145 -63.11 -20.81 -11.17
C LEU A 145 -63.33 -22.09 -10.34
N ALA A 146 -64.21 -22.06 -9.33
CA ALA A 146 -64.50 -23.17 -8.43
C ALA A 146 -65.99 -23.26 -8.00
N GLY A 147 -66.38 -24.42 -7.46
CA GLY A 147 -67.75 -24.76 -7.01
C GLY A 147 -68.61 -25.37 -8.12
N ASN A 148 -69.85 -25.80 -7.87
CA ASN A 148 -70.80 -26.21 -8.92
C ASN A 148 -72.15 -25.57 -8.61
N ALA A 149 -72.77 -24.90 -9.58
CA ALA A 149 -74.08 -24.30 -9.46
C ALA A 149 -74.89 -24.54 -10.74
N GLU A 150 -76.19 -24.76 -10.60
CA GLU A 150 -77.10 -25.03 -11.71
C GLU A 150 -77.30 -23.79 -12.60
N VAL A 151 -77.32 -24.00 -13.91
CA VAL A 151 -77.59 -22.99 -14.94
C VAL A 151 -79.08 -23.08 -15.32
N LEU A 152 -79.89 -22.10 -14.91
CA LEU A 152 -81.33 -22.08 -15.19
C LEU A 152 -81.62 -21.39 -16.53
N GLY A 153 -82.55 -21.92 -17.32
CA GLY A 153 -83.05 -21.26 -18.54
C GLY A 153 -82.41 -21.67 -19.87
N ARG A 154 -81.50 -22.67 -19.89
CA ARG A 154 -81.15 -23.37 -21.14
C ARG A 154 -82.28 -24.32 -21.54
N LEU A 155 -82.81 -24.16 -22.75
CA LEU A 155 -83.72 -25.14 -23.37
C LEU A 155 -82.98 -26.48 -23.48
N CYS A 156 -83.66 -27.58 -23.17
CA CYS A 156 -83.07 -28.91 -23.04
C CYS A 156 -82.43 -29.38 -24.36
N ASP A 157 -81.13 -29.13 -24.53
CA ASP A 157 -80.34 -29.81 -25.55
C ASP A 157 -80.08 -31.25 -25.07
N CYS A 158 -81.05 -32.11 -25.36
CA CYS A 158 -80.96 -33.58 -25.33
C CYS A 158 -80.73 -34.24 -23.94
N GLY A 159 -81.80 -34.36 -23.15
CA GLY A 159 -81.91 -35.35 -22.05
C GLY A 159 -81.44 -34.89 -20.67
N CYS A 160 -82.38 -34.35 -19.88
CA CYS A 160 -82.44 -34.23 -18.40
C CYS A 160 -81.15 -34.15 -17.55
N THR A 161 -80.04 -33.61 -18.04
CA THR A 161 -78.87 -33.25 -17.24
C THR A 161 -78.85 -31.74 -17.07
N SER A 162 -79.01 -31.27 -15.83
CA SER A 162 -78.92 -29.85 -15.50
C SER A 162 -77.49 -29.37 -15.82
N SER A 163 -77.33 -28.44 -16.77
CA SER A 163 -76.03 -27.82 -17.01
C SER A 163 -75.57 -27.08 -15.75
N SER A 164 -74.32 -27.25 -15.35
CA SER A 164 -73.74 -26.58 -14.18
C SER A 164 -72.50 -25.77 -14.56
N ASP A 165 -72.23 -24.71 -13.81
CA ASP A 165 -71.06 -23.85 -13.94
C ASP A 165 -70.51 -23.46 -12.54
N ARG A 166 -69.37 -22.77 -12.49
CA ARG A 166 -68.58 -22.48 -11.28
C ARG A 166 -69.01 -21.14 -10.65
N PRO A 167 -69.62 -21.12 -9.44
CA PRO A 167 -70.15 -19.89 -8.82
C PRO A 167 -69.12 -19.02 -8.10
N THR A 168 -67.88 -19.48 -7.96
CA THR A 168 -66.82 -18.75 -7.25
C THR A 168 -65.56 -18.63 -8.09
N THR A 169 -64.82 -17.53 -7.95
CA THR A 169 -63.42 -17.45 -8.36
C THR A 169 -62.54 -17.64 -7.13
N VAL A 170 -61.45 -18.37 -7.25
CA VAL A 170 -60.42 -18.45 -6.24
C VAL A 170 -59.20 -17.70 -6.73
N ASP A 171 -58.73 -16.73 -5.96
CA ASP A 171 -57.43 -16.11 -6.18
C ASP A 171 -56.35 -17.00 -5.55
N GLY A 172 -55.59 -17.67 -6.40
CA GLY A 172 -54.43 -18.47 -6.05
C GLY A 172 -53.11 -17.80 -6.38
N VAL A 173 -52.05 -18.57 -6.16
CA VAL A 173 -50.67 -18.15 -6.41
C VAL A 173 -50.01 -19.16 -7.33
N ARG A 174 -49.37 -18.66 -8.38
CA ARG A 174 -48.49 -19.44 -9.23
C ARG A 174 -47.06 -19.24 -8.76
N ILE A 175 -46.37 -20.34 -8.49
CA ILE A 175 -44.96 -20.39 -8.13
C ILE A 175 -44.18 -20.78 -9.39
N SER A 176 -43.12 -20.06 -9.71
CA SER A 176 -42.21 -20.41 -10.81
C SER A 176 -40.75 -20.36 -10.36
N ALA A 177 -39.90 -21.15 -11.01
CA ALA A 177 -38.45 -21.13 -10.83
C ALA A 177 -37.80 -20.95 -12.20
N ARG A 178 -37.12 -19.81 -12.40
CA ARG A 178 -36.43 -19.47 -13.64
C ARG A 178 -34.92 -19.54 -13.47
N LEU A 179 -34.21 -20.06 -14.46
CA LEU A 179 -32.75 -20.04 -14.46
C LEU A 179 -32.26 -18.59 -14.50
N MET A 180 -31.29 -18.27 -13.63
CA MET A 180 -30.66 -16.96 -13.62
C MET A 180 -29.84 -16.76 -14.91
N PRO A 181 -29.91 -15.57 -15.54
CA PRO A 181 -29.05 -15.23 -16.67
C PRO A 181 -27.55 -15.37 -16.29
N PRO A 182 -26.67 -15.65 -17.26
CA PRO A 182 -25.24 -15.74 -16.98
C PRO A 182 -24.72 -14.40 -16.43
N LEU A 183 -24.12 -14.45 -15.23
CA LEU A 183 -23.52 -13.30 -14.55
C LEU A 183 -22.00 -13.38 -14.61
N THR A 184 -21.35 -12.22 -14.73
CA THR A 184 -19.89 -12.13 -14.58
C THR A 184 -19.54 -12.10 -13.10
N LEU A 185 -19.18 -13.26 -12.55
CA LEU A 185 -18.82 -13.37 -11.14
C LEU A 185 -17.44 -12.74 -10.87
N PRO A 186 -17.28 -11.92 -9.81
CA PRO A 186 -15.95 -11.45 -9.41
C PRO A 186 -15.03 -12.64 -9.10
N PRO A 187 -13.73 -12.54 -9.35
CA PRO A 187 -12.79 -13.63 -9.08
C PRO A 187 -12.75 -13.92 -7.57
N PRO A 188 -12.60 -15.19 -7.17
CA PRO A 188 -12.31 -15.50 -5.77
C PRO A 188 -10.93 -14.92 -5.39
N PRO A 189 -10.67 -14.69 -4.09
CA PRO A 189 -9.32 -14.34 -3.63
C PRO A 189 -8.32 -15.41 -4.08
N ALA A 190 -7.18 -15.01 -4.64
CA ALA A 190 -6.18 -15.94 -5.16
C ALA A 190 -5.57 -16.80 -4.04
N GLY A 191 -5.46 -18.11 -4.25
CA GLY A 191 -4.79 -19.03 -3.34
C GLY A 191 -5.65 -19.71 -2.27
N LEU A 192 -6.99 -19.59 -2.32
CA LEU A 192 -7.88 -20.26 -1.38
C LEU A 192 -8.45 -21.57 -1.93
N ALA A 193 -8.52 -22.60 -1.08
CA ALA A 193 -8.88 -23.97 -1.45
C ALA A 193 -10.39 -24.21 -1.64
N ASP A 194 -11.26 -23.30 -1.17
CA ASP A 194 -12.72 -23.50 -1.19
C ASP A 194 -13.46 -22.32 -1.84
N GLU A 195 -13.59 -22.37 -3.17
CA GLU A 195 -14.37 -21.39 -3.94
C GLU A 195 -15.86 -21.40 -3.58
N SER A 196 -16.39 -22.52 -3.09
CA SER A 196 -17.82 -22.68 -2.79
C SER A 196 -18.25 -21.77 -1.63
N LYS A 197 -17.34 -21.52 -0.68
CA LYS A 197 -17.55 -20.60 0.45
C LYS A 197 -17.86 -19.17 0.01
N PHE A 198 -17.28 -18.73 -1.10
CA PHE A 198 -17.45 -17.36 -1.62
C PHE A 198 -18.64 -17.22 -2.56
N LEU A 199 -19.26 -18.33 -2.96
CA LEU A 199 -20.28 -18.35 -4.03
C LEU A 199 -21.44 -17.39 -3.72
N ARG A 200 -21.92 -17.36 -2.47
CA ARG A 200 -23.01 -16.46 -2.04
C ARG A 200 -22.68 -14.99 -2.21
N SER A 201 -21.51 -14.56 -1.74
CA SER A 201 -21.07 -13.18 -1.86
C SER A 201 -20.77 -12.80 -3.33
N ARG A 202 -20.24 -13.73 -4.13
CA ARG A 202 -19.95 -13.52 -5.56
C ARG A 202 -21.23 -13.37 -6.38
N ILE A 203 -22.22 -14.24 -6.19
CA ILE A 203 -23.53 -14.15 -6.84
C ILE A 203 -24.22 -12.86 -6.40
N ALA A 204 -24.24 -12.54 -5.11
CA ALA A 204 -24.82 -11.30 -4.62
C ALA A 204 -24.17 -10.07 -5.28
N SER A 205 -22.84 -9.99 -5.30
CA SER A 205 -22.13 -8.87 -5.94
C SER A 205 -22.49 -8.75 -7.42
N ALA A 206 -22.40 -9.85 -8.17
CA ALA A 206 -22.66 -9.83 -9.60
C ALA A 206 -24.13 -9.55 -9.92
N PHE A 207 -25.07 -10.03 -9.11
CA PHE A 207 -26.50 -9.79 -9.29
C PHE A 207 -26.87 -8.33 -9.05
N PHE A 208 -26.34 -7.71 -7.99
CA PHE A 208 -26.60 -6.29 -7.72
C PHE A 208 -25.93 -5.37 -8.74
N ASP A 209 -24.76 -5.75 -9.26
CA ASP A 209 -24.10 -5.02 -10.35
C ASP A 209 -24.93 -5.12 -11.65
N ASP A 210 -25.39 -6.33 -12.03
CA ASP A 210 -26.25 -6.55 -13.20
C ASP A 210 -27.63 -5.89 -13.08
N GLU A 211 -28.26 -5.93 -11.90
CA GLU A 211 -29.54 -5.25 -11.64
C GLU A 211 -29.38 -3.74 -11.80
N ARG A 212 -28.29 -3.16 -11.29
CA ARG A 212 -27.97 -1.76 -11.49
C ARG A 212 -27.81 -1.44 -12.97
N ASP A 213 -26.99 -2.21 -13.69
CA ASP A 213 -26.68 -1.95 -15.10
C ASP A 213 -27.92 -2.12 -16.02
N ARG A 214 -28.90 -2.96 -15.65
CA ARG A 214 -30.17 -3.12 -16.38
C ARG A 214 -31.21 -2.04 -16.09
N THR A 215 -31.29 -1.58 -14.84
CA THR A 215 -32.33 -0.64 -14.40
C THR A 215 -31.92 0.82 -14.58
N TRP A 216 -30.62 1.07 -14.64
CA TRP A 216 -30.08 2.41 -14.76
C TRP A 216 -30.04 2.85 -16.23
N THR A 217 -30.77 3.92 -16.52
CA THR A 217 -30.54 4.71 -17.74
C THR A 217 -29.58 5.84 -17.38
N PRO A 218 -28.36 5.91 -17.94
CA PRO A 218 -27.43 6.98 -17.61
C PRO A 218 -28.07 8.35 -17.85
N MET A 219 -27.93 9.27 -16.89
CA MET A 219 -28.38 10.65 -17.08
C MET A 219 -27.60 11.25 -18.25
N SER A 220 -28.35 11.75 -19.22
CA SER A 220 -27.81 12.37 -20.43
C SER A 220 -28.71 13.52 -20.86
N GLY A 221 -28.20 14.42 -21.69
CA GLY A 221 -29.03 15.49 -22.27
C GLY A 221 -30.27 14.93 -22.99
N GLN A 222 -30.15 13.75 -23.60
CA GLN A 222 -31.28 13.07 -24.23
C GLN A 222 -32.30 12.55 -23.21
N SER A 223 -31.87 11.92 -22.10
CA SER A 223 -32.81 11.44 -21.08
C SER A 223 -33.51 12.59 -20.36
N LEU A 224 -32.85 13.74 -20.17
CA LEU A 224 -33.44 14.97 -19.63
C LEU A 224 -34.48 15.61 -20.57
N SER A 225 -34.38 15.35 -21.88
CA SER A 225 -35.36 15.80 -22.88
C SER A 225 -36.55 14.84 -23.05
N ALA A 226 -36.56 13.70 -22.35
CA ALA A 226 -37.62 12.72 -22.45
C ALA A 226 -38.95 13.28 -21.91
N ALA A 227 -40.06 12.90 -22.55
CA ALA A 227 -41.40 13.39 -22.19
C ALA A 227 -41.79 13.10 -20.73
N GLY A 228 -41.19 12.09 -20.09
CA GLY A 228 -41.38 11.74 -18.68
C GLY A 228 -41.08 12.89 -17.69
N TRP A 229 -40.17 13.81 -18.03
CA TRP A 229 -39.88 15.00 -17.21
C TRP A 229 -41.03 16.00 -17.16
N SER A 230 -41.85 16.04 -18.22
CA SER A 230 -43.04 16.90 -18.30
C SER A 230 -44.33 16.21 -17.91
N GLY A 231 -44.42 14.88 -18.11
CA GLY A 231 -45.64 14.08 -17.95
C GLY A 231 -45.66 13.16 -16.72
N GLY A 232 -44.54 13.01 -16.01
CA GLY A 232 -44.41 12.03 -14.94
C GLY A 232 -44.13 10.61 -15.43
N GLU A 233 -44.28 9.64 -14.53
CA GLU A 233 -44.15 8.21 -14.85
C GLU A 233 -45.21 7.78 -15.88
N SER A 234 -44.79 7.06 -16.93
CA SER A 234 -45.72 6.41 -17.87
C SER A 234 -46.26 5.09 -17.28
N PRO A 235 -47.56 4.79 -17.39
CA PRO A 235 -48.14 3.50 -16.98
C PRO A 235 -47.44 2.29 -17.62
N ASP A 236 -46.95 2.48 -18.85
CA ASP A 236 -46.30 1.46 -19.68
C ASP A 236 -44.78 1.39 -19.48
N ALA A 237 -44.22 2.12 -18.51
CA ALA A 237 -42.81 1.97 -18.15
C ALA A 237 -42.57 0.56 -17.63
N ASP A 238 -42.04 -0.30 -18.50
CA ASP A 238 -41.70 -1.68 -18.19
C ASP A 238 -40.53 -1.70 -17.20
N LEU A 239 -40.83 -1.96 -15.92
CA LEU A 239 -39.83 -2.22 -14.89
C LEU A 239 -39.27 -3.65 -14.98
N GLY A 240 -39.62 -4.39 -16.04
CA GLY A 240 -39.27 -5.78 -16.31
C GLY A 240 -40.02 -6.76 -15.40
N GLY A 241 -40.13 -8.02 -15.81
CA GLY A 241 -40.50 -9.17 -14.98
C GLY A 241 -41.99 -9.33 -14.60
N VAL A 242 -42.49 -10.55 -14.68
CA VAL A 242 -43.84 -10.93 -14.24
C VAL A 242 -43.77 -11.59 -12.87
N GLY A 243 -44.34 -10.95 -11.85
CA GLY A 243 -44.46 -11.50 -10.50
C GLY A 243 -43.60 -10.82 -9.43
N LEU A 244 -43.46 -11.51 -8.31
CA LEU A 244 -42.77 -11.13 -7.09
C LEU A 244 -41.64 -12.13 -6.83
N ASP A 245 -40.40 -11.72 -7.06
CA ASP A 245 -39.21 -12.53 -6.76
C ASP A 245 -39.04 -12.64 -5.24
N ILE A 246 -38.90 -13.87 -4.72
CA ILE A 246 -38.88 -14.14 -3.26
C ILE A 246 -37.56 -14.73 -2.74
N GLY A 247 -36.69 -15.22 -3.62
CA GLY A 247 -35.38 -15.76 -3.23
C GLY A 247 -34.69 -16.57 -4.32
N ILE A 248 -33.53 -17.12 -3.96
CA ILE A 248 -32.64 -17.86 -4.86
C ILE A 248 -32.37 -19.27 -4.34
N LEU A 249 -32.38 -20.22 -5.28
CA LEU A 249 -32.03 -21.63 -5.06
C LEU A 249 -30.85 -22.05 -5.92
N LEU A 250 -30.08 -23.01 -5.42
CA LEU A 250 -29.07 -23.74 -6.19
C LEU A 250 -29.58 -25.14 -6.49
N TRP A 251 -29.45 -25.55 -7.75
CA TRP A 251 -29.70 -26.92 -8.19
C TRP A 251 -28.41 -27.52 -8.74
N ASN A 252 -27.98 -28.65 -8.16
CA ASN A 252 -26.75 -29.35 -8.56
C ASN A 252 -27.02 -30.58 -9.45
N GLY A 253 -28.24 -30.73 -9.99
CA GLY A 253 -28.66 -31.90 -10.75
C GLY A 253 -29.34 -32.99 -9.94
N SER A 254 -29.22 -32.98 -8.61
CA SER A 254 -29.78 -34.02 -7.73
C SER A 254 -30.47 -33.51 -6.47
N SER A 255 -30.14 -32.30 -6.02
CA SER A 255 -30.70 -31.68 -4.82
C SER A 255 -30.81 -30.17 -4.98
N VAL A 256 -31.81 -29.62 -4.32
CA VAL A 256 -32.07 -28.18 -4.26
C VAL A 256 -31.61 -27.63 -2.91
N ALA A 257 -30.76 -26.62 -2.94
CA ALA A 257 -30.28 -25.92 -1.76
C ALA A 257 -30.77 -24.48 -1.75
N TRP A 258 -31.30 -24.04 -0.62
CA TRP A 258 -31.53 -22.62 -0.35
C TRP A 258 -30.20 -21.87 -0.39
N HIS A 259 -30.20 -20.69 -1.01
CA HIS A 259 -28.99 -19.89 -1.16
C HIS A 259 -29.08 -18.52 -0.48
N ASP A 260 -30.06 -17.71 -0.87
CA ASP A 260 -30.29 -16.38 -0.30
C ASP A 260 -31.68 -15.85 -0.67
N ASP A 261 -32.36 -15.19 0.26
CA ASP A 261 -33.64 -14.54 -0.03
C ASP A 261 -33.43 -13.15 -0.66
N TRP A 262 -32.53 -12.35 -0.08
CA TRP A 262 -32.36 -10.91 -0.32
C TRP A 262 -31.67 -10.54 -1.61
N ILE A 263 -30.95 -11.46 -2.26
CA ILE A 263 -30.36 -11.18 -3.58
C ILE A 263 -31.46 -10.77 -4.57
N ALA A 264 -32.57 -11.51 -4.64
CA ALA A 264 -33.68 -11.22 -5.56
C ALA A 264 -34.89 -10.56 -4.88
N ARG A 265 -35.15 -10.85 -3.60
CA ARG A 265 -36.31 -10.32 -2.85
C ARG A 265 -36.24 -8.81 -2.65
N ARG A 266 -37.36 -8.12 -2.87
CA ARG A 266 -37.54 -6.71 -2.54
C ARG A 266 -38.74 -6.55 -1.61
N ASP A 267 -38.57 -5.86 -0.49
CA ASP A 267 -39.69 -5.55 0.40
C ASP A 267 -40.52 -4.38 -0.13
N LEU A 268 -41.80 -4.34 0.23
CA LEU A 268 -42.74 -3.29 -0.14
C LEU A 268 -42.51 -2.03 0.72
N VAL A 269 -41.54 -1.21 0.32
CA VAL A 269 -41.09 -0.03 1.10
C VAL A 269 -41.22 1.31 0.36
N GLU A 270 -41.35 1.30 -0.97
CA GLU A 270 -41.43 2.52 -1.79
C GLU A 270 -42.62 2.48 -2.75
N THR A 271 -43.21 3.65 -2.96
CA THR A 271 -44.21 3.88 -4.01
C THR A 271 -43.59 3.81 -5.39
N ARG A 272 -44.36 3.36 -6.37
CA ARG A 272 -43.90 3.23 -7.76
C ARG A 272 -43.32 4.54 -8.35
N PRO A 273 -43.93 5.73 -8.17
CA PRO A 273 -43.33 6.98 -8.66
C PRO A 273 -41.97 7.29 -8.03
N ARG A 274 -41.76 6.97 -6.75
CA ARG A 274 -40.48 7.18 -6.05
C ARG A 274 -39.38 6.31 -6.65
N THR A 275 -39.67 5.02 -6.88
CA THR A 275 -38.72 4.11 -7.53
C THR A 275 -38.44 4.53 -8.98
N TYR A 276 -39.47 4.92 -9.74
CA TYR A 276 -39.31 5.43 -11.10
C TYR A 276 -38.35 6.62 -11.14
N TRP A 277 -38.61 7.65 -10.33
CA TRP A 277 -37.76 8.84 -10.29
C TRP A 277 -36.37 8.55 -9.77
N ALA A 278 -36.23 7.68 -8.76
CA ALA A 278 -34.92 7.27 -8.27
C ALA A 278 -34.04 6.73 -9.41
N ASN A 279 -34.58 5.85 -10.26
CA ASN A 279 -33.88 5.33 -11.43
C ASN A 279 -33.55 6.41 -12.47
N GLN A 280 -34.40 7.43 -12.64
CA GLN A 280 -34.16 8.54 -13.60
C GLN A 280 -33.05 9.50 -13.13
N VAL A 281 -32.91 9.73 -11.82
CA VAL A 281 -31.91 10.64 -11.24
C VAL A 281 -30.71 9.92 -10.64
N GLU A 282 -30.44 8.68 -11.08
CA GLU A 282 -29.29 7.88 -10.66
C GLU A 282 -29.25 7.58 -9.15
N GLN A 283 -30.39 7.69 -8.47
CA GLN A 283 -30.54 7.27 -7.10
C GLN A 283 -30.85 5.78 -7.06
N ARG A 284 -30.03 5.02 -6.33
CA ARG A 284 -30.37 3.62 -6.02
C ARG A 284 -31.73 3.55 -5.28
N PRO A 285 -32.71 2.76 -5.74
CA PRO A 285 -33.97 2.56 -5.02
C PRO A 285 -33.75 2.02 -3.59
N TRP A 286 -34.56 2.47 -2.64
CA TRP A 286 -34.42 2.09 -1.23
C TRP A 286 -34.59 0.58 -1.04
N ALA A 287 -35.54 -0.04 -1.74
CA ALA A 287 -35.77 -1.48 -1.66
C ALA A 287 -34.54 -2.30 -2.09
N VAL A 288 -33.80 -1.83 -3.10
CA VAL A 288 -32.54 -2.48 -3.55
C VAL A 288 -31.44 -2.27 -2.51
N PHE A 289 -31.30 -1.05 -2.00
CA PHE A 289 -30.29 -0.74 -0.98
C PHE A 289 -30.49 -1.56 0.31
N ILE A 290 -31.71 -1.61 0.84
CA ILE A 290 -32.05 -2.41 2.02
C ILE A 290 -31.82 -3.90 1.74
N ALA A 291 -32.17 -4.40 0.56
CA ALA A 291 -31.89 -5.78 0.20
C ALA A 291 -30.38 -6.10 0.22
N GLN A 292 -29.50 -5.19 -0.23
CA GLN A 292 -28.05 -5.37 -0.12
C GLN A 292 -27.56 -5.45 1.33
N VAL A 293 -28.11 -4.61 2.21
CA VAL A 293 -27.76 -4.61 3.64
C VAL A 293 -28.28 -5.88 4.31
N LEU A 294 -29.52 -6.29 4.04
CA LEU A 294 -30.12 -7.49 4.62
C LEU A 294 -29.47 -8.78 4.10
N GLN A 295 -29.06 -8.82 2.83
CA GLN A 295 -28.25 -9.89 2.25
C GLN A 295 -26.95 -10.07 3.06
N PHE A 296 -26.25 -8.97 3.32
CA PHE A 296 -25.03 -8.99 4.12
C PHE A 296 -25.28 -9.41 5.57
N GLN A 297 -26.28 -8.84 6.24
CA GLN A 297 -26.60 -9.18 7.63
C GLN A 297 -27.03 -10.64 7.79
N SER A 298 -27.80 -11.16 6.84
CA SER A 298 -28.21 -12.57 6.78
C SER A 298 -27.00 -13.49 6.59
N GLN A 299 -26.09 -13.16 5.66
CA GLN A 299 -24.87 -13.94 5.45
C GLN A 299 -23.95 -13.90 6.69
N LEU A 300 -23.79 -12.73 7.30
CA LEU A 300 -22.98 -12.54 8.50
C LEU A 300 -23.55 -13.35 9.68
N ALA A 301 -24.87 -13.34 9.86
CA ALA A 301 -25.55 -14.12 10.89
C ALA A 301 -25.45 -15.64 10.69
N SER A 302 -25.35 -16.10 9.43
CA SER A 302 -25.14 -17.52 9.10
C SER A 302 -23.68 -17.98 9.19
N THR A 303 -22.74 -17.06 9.41
CA THR A 303 -21.31 -17.40 9.50
C THR A 303 -20.99 -17.86 10.93
N ASP A 304 -20.25 -18.97 11.06
CA ASP A 304 -19.73 -19.41 12.36
C ASP A 304 -18.91 -18.31 13.03
N ALA A 305 -19.14 -18.07 14.33
CA ALA A 305 -18.42 -17.05 15.10
C ALA A 305 -16.88 -17.19 15.00
N SER A 306 -16.39 -18.42 14.86
CA SER A 306 -14.96 -18.72 14.64
C SER A 306 -14.42 -18.28 13.27
N ALA A 307 -15.25 -18.24 12.23
CA ALA A 307 -14.86 -17.78 10.91
C ALA A 307 -14.89 -16.24 10.83
N ALA A 308 -15.81 -15.61 11.56
CA ALA A 308 -15.84 -14.15 11.73
C ALA A 308 -14.57 -13.62 12.45
N SER A 309 -13.98 -14.40 13.36
CA SER A 309 -12.70 -14.05 14.02
C SER A 309 -11.51 -13.97 13.05
N GLY A 310 -11.58 -14.64 11.90
CA GLY A 310 -10.53 -14.63 10.87
C GLY A 310 -10.70 -13.54 9.80
N GLY A 311 -11.71 -12.68 9.94
CA GLY A 311 -12.03 -11.61 9.00
C GLY A 311 -13.17 -11.91 8.03
N LEU A 312 -13.69 -10.87 7.38
CA LEU A 312 -14.80 -10.94 6.43
C LEU A 312 -14.45 -11.78 5.21
N THR A 313 -13.21 -11.71 4.72
CA THR A 313 -12.74 -12.59 3.65
C THR A 313 -12.72 -14.05 4.10
N ALA A 314 -12.24 -14.33 5.31
CA ALA A 314 -12.32 -15.67 5.89
C ALA A 314 -13.77 -16.14 6.12
N ALA A 315 -14.71 -15.22 6.35
CA ALA A 315 -16.14 -15.49 6.43
C ALA A 315 -16.83 -15.71 5.05
N GLY A 316 -16.09 -15.64 3.94
CA GLY A 316 -16.63 -15.89 2.60
C GLY A 316 -17.15 -14.65 1.88
N PHE A 317 -16.80 -13.44 2.33
CA PHE A 317 -17.16 -12.19 1.65
C PHE A 317 -16.08 -11.80 0.63
N VAL A 318 -16.50 -11.54 -0.63
CA VAL A 318 -15.65 -10.89 -1.65
C VAL A 318 -15.89 -9.37 -1.72
N ALA A 319 -17.11 -8.97 -1.36
CA ALA A 319 -17.53 -7.58 -1.29
C ALA A 319 -18.67 -7.42 -0.27
N VAL A 320 -18.70 -6.28 0.40
CA VAL A 320 -19.75 -5.89 1.35
C VAL A 320 -20.61 -4.76 0.78
N PRO A 321 -21.85 -4.55 1.26
CA PRO A 321 -22.66 -3.39 0.87
C PRO A 321 -21.92 -2.07 1.15
N PRO A 322 -22.43 -0.95 0.62
CA PRO A 322 -21.80 0.35 0.85
C PRO A 322 -21.81 0.76 2.32
N THR A 323 -22.72 0.21 3.12
CA THR A 323 -22.75 0.35 4.58
C THR A 323 -23.37 -0.89 5.22
N GLY A 324 -23.09 -1.12 6.49
CA GLY A 324 -23.70 -2.17 7.29
C GLY A 324 -23.30 -2.07 8.75
N TYR A 325 -23.97 -2.85 9.58
CA TYR A 325 -23.69 -2.96 11.01
C TYR A 325 -22.75 -4.14 11.27
N LEU A 326 -21.78 -3.94 12.15
CA LEU A 326 -20.88 -4.98 12.63
C LEU A 326 -21.00 -5.09 14.14
N ARG A 327 -20.95 -6.32 14.64
CA ARG A 327 -20.86 -6.59 16.08
C ARG A 327 -19.42 -6.36 16.52
N VAL A 328 -19.24 -5.63 17.62
CA VAL A 328 -17.95 -5.43 18.26
C VAL A 328 -18.09 -5.71 19.75
N THR A 329 -17.02 -6.10 20.41
CA THR A 329 -17.00 -6.15 21.87
C THR A 329 -16.62 -4.76 22.37
N PRO A 330 -17.34 -4.17 23.35
CA PRO A 330 -16.88 -2.95 24.00
C PRO A 330 -15.50 -3.17 24.67
N THR A 331 -14.44 -2.74 24.01
CA THR A 331 -13.03 -2.96 24.40
C THR A 331 -12.26 -1.63 24.43
N THR A 332 -10.94 -1.66 24.67
CA THR A 332 -10.11 -0.45 24.54
C THR A 332 -10.08 0.03 23.10
N ALA A 333 -9.77 1.31 22.88
CA ALA A 333 -9.70 1.85 21.54
C ALA A 333 -8.68 1.12 20.61
N THR A 334 -7.55 0.69 21.17
CA THR A 334 -6.52 -0.08 20.46
C THR A 334 -7.04 -1.45 20.05
N ALA A 335 -7.75 -2.14 20.94
CA ALA A 335 -8.35 -3.44 20.66
C ALA A 335 -9.42 -3.32 19.56
N LEU A 336 -10.33 -2.34 19.63
CA LEU A 336 -11.30 -2.10 18.56
C LEU A 336 -10.62 -1.92 17.20
N ARG A 337 -9.58 -1.08 17.14
CA ARG A 337 -8.89 -0.83 15.87
C ARG A 337 -8.24 -2.10 15.32
N SER A 338 -7.56 -2.86 16.17
CA SER A 338 -6.93 -4.14 15.79
C SER A 338 -7.98 -5.16 15.31
N ASP A 339 -9.13 -5.24 15.99
CA ASP A 339 -10.24 -6.11 15.61
C ASP A 339 -10.81 -5.72 14.25
N LEU A 340 -11.00 -4.42 13.99
CA LEU A 340 -11.51 -3.92 12.71
C LEU A 340 -10.50 -4.13 11.57
N GLU A 341 -9.21 -3.89 11.81
CA GLU A 341 -8.14 -4.13 10.83
C GLU A 341 -8.04 -5.63 10.48
N THR A 342 -8.18 -6.51 11.48
CA THR A 342 -8.27 -7.96 11.26
C THR A 342 -9.56 -8.32 10.50
N LEU A 343 -10.68 -7.69 10.85
CA LEU A 343 -11.99 -7.99 10.28
C LEU A 343 -12.08 -7.63 8.80
N PHE A 344 -11.59 -6.45 8.40
CA PHE A 344 -11.63 -6.00 6.99
C PHE A 344 -10.42 -6.47 6.17
N GLY A 345 -9.27 -6.66 6.80
CA GLY A 345 -8.02 -7.06 6.15
C GLY A 345 -7.26 -5.91 5.46
N ALA A 346 -6.04 -6.21 5.00
CA ALA A 346 -5.09 -5.23 4.45
C ALA A 346 -5.50 -4.58 3.11
N GLY A 347 -6.59 -5.04 2.49
CA GLY A 347 -7.14 -4.48 1.25
C GLY A 347 -7.95 -3.20 1.44
N ILE A 348 -8.15 -2.77 2.69
CA ILE A 348 -9.01 -1.66 3.08
C ILE A 348 -8.19 -0.60 3.84
N ASP A 349 -8.42 0.67 3.55
CA ASP A 349 -7.97 1.79 4.38
C ASP A 349 -9.07 2.18 5.37
N LEU A 350 -8.82 1.94 6.65
CA LEU A 350 -9.79 2.12 7.74
C LEU A 350 -9.55 3.42 8.51
N ARG A 351 -10.62 4.21 8.62
CA ARG A 351 -10.73 5.34 9.56
C ARG A 351 -11.83 5.03 10.58
N VAL A 352 -11.49 5.13 11.86
CA VAL A 352 -12.47 4.99 12.96
C VAL A 352 -12.84 6.39 13.43
N GLY A 353 -14.13 6.69 13.56
CA GLY A 353 -14.65 7.99 13.97
C GLY A 353 -15.76 7.84 15.01
N ALA A 354 -15.72 8.65 16.07
CA ALA A 354 -16.85 8.75 17.00
C ALA A 354 -17.92 9.66 16.39
N VAL A 355 -19.18 9.24 16.43
CA VAL A 355 -20.32 10.06 16.00
C VAL A 355 -21.42 9.96 17.04
N ARG A 356 -22.30 10.96 17.08
CA ARG A 356 -23.49 10.85 17.92
C ARG A 356 -24.38 9.72 17.39
N ARG A 357 -25.03 8.98 18.29
CA ARG A 357 -25.89 7.86 17.91
C ARG A 357 -27.02 8.25 16.94
N ASP A 358 -27.58 9.45 17.04
CA ASP A 358 -28.62 9.96 16.13
C ASP A 358 -28.13 10.18 14.70
N GLN A 359 -26.84 10.51 14.53
CA GLN A 359 -26.21 10.73 13.22
C GLN A 359 -26.10 9.43 12.40
N ILE A 360 -26.07 8.26 13.04
CA ILE A 360 -25.92 6.95 12.37
C ILE A 360 -26.99 6.73 11.28
N ALA A 361 -28.25 7.09 11.56
CA ALA A 361 -29.34 6.93 10.59
C ALA A 361 -29.11 7.78 9.32
N GLN A 362 -28.64 9.02 9.50
CA GLN A 362 -28.33 9.91 8.37
C GLN A 362 -27.13 9.41 7.55
N GLU A 363 -26.09 8.88 8.21
CA GLU A 363 -24.93 8.34 7.49
C GLU A 363 -25.25 7.02 6.79
N PHE A 364 -26.19 6.23 7.32
CA PHE A 364 -26.74 5.05 6.66
C PHE A 364 -27.50 5.43 5.38
N GLU A 365 -28.39 6.43 5.45
CA GLU A 365 -29.10 6.95 4.28
C GLU A 365 -28.14 7.53 3.23
N ARG A 366 -27.12 8.30 3.63
CA ARG A 366 -26.11 8.83 2.71
C ARG A 366 -25.35 7.73 1.94
N ALA A 367 -25.17 6.57 2.55
CA ALA A 367 -24.51 5.44 1.90
C ALA A 367 -25.39 4.72 0.84
N GLN A 368 -26.69 5.02 0.76
CA GLN A 368 -27.63 4.42 -0.18
C GLN A 368 -27.12 4.42 -1.62
N HIS A 369 -26.55 5.55 -2.04
CA HIS A 369 -26.11 5.79 -3.42
C HIS A 369 -24.63 5.45 -3.66
N MET A 370 -23.92 4.94 -2.65
CA MET A 370 -22.52 4.56 -2.78
C MET A 370 -22.37 3.16 -3.38
N GLU A 371 -21.20 2.87 -3.93
CA GLU A 371 -20.90 1.56 -4.49
C GLU A 371 -20.50 0.52 -3.43
N ARG A 372 -20.73 -0.77 -3.72
CA ARG A 372 -20.30 -1.87 -2.84
C ARG A 372 -18.78 -1.82 -2.61
N ILE A 373 -18.34 -2.23 -1.43
CA ILE A 373 -16.93 -2.20 -1.03
C ILE A 373 -16.29 -3.55 -1.35
N SER A 374 -15.34 -3.58 -2.28
CA SER A 374 -14.59 -4.79 -2.62
C SER A 374 -13.50 -5.08 -1.59
N LEU A 375 -13.50 -6.29 -1.00
CA LEU A 375 -12.46 -6.71 -0.06
C LEU A 375 -11.22 -7.28 -0.77
N VAL A 376 -11.36 -7.67 -2.03
CA VAL A 376 -10.29 -8.33 -2.81
C VAL A 376 -9.50 -7.37 -3.70
N ARG A 377 -10.11 -6.26 -4.14
CA ARG A 377 -9.47 -5.33 -5.09
C ARG A 377 -8.19 -4.72 -4.51
N GLY A 378 -8.22 -4.23 -3.27
CA GLY A 378 -7.05 -3.65 -2.61
C GLY A 378 -5.97 -4.68 -2.21
N LEU A 379 -6.35 -5.95 -2.08
CA LEU A 379 -5.38 -7.05 -1.89
C LEU A 379 -4.66 -7.37 -3.21
N ALA A 380 -5.37 -7.36 -4.33
CA ALA A 380 -4.78 -7.57 -5.65
C ALA A 380 -3.87 -6.41 -6.07
N ASP A 381 -4.27 -5.18 -5.76
CA ASP A 381 -3.51 -3.97 -6.06
C ASP A 381 -3.61 -2.96 -4.89
N PRO A 382 -2.52 -2.75 -4.12
CA PRO A 382 -2.49 -1.80 -3.01
C PRO A 382 -2.85 -0.36 -3.39
N ALA A 383 -2.63 0.06 -4.65
CA ALA A 383 -3.03 1.40 -5.11
C ALA A 383 -4.55 1.58 -5.17
N HIS A 384 -5.31 0.47 -5.14
CA HIS A 384 -6.77 0.44 -5.22
C HIS A 384 -7.44 0.01 -3.89
N ARG A 385 -6.77 0.23 -2.75
CA ARG A 385 -7.38 0.06 -1.42
C ARG A 385 -8.71 0.80 -1.32
N GLN A 386 -9.74 0.11 -0.85
CA GLN A 386 -11.05 0.75 -0.67
C GLN A 386 -11.03 1.57 0.61
N LEU A 387 -11.58 2.78 0.55
CA LEU A 387 -11.64 3.68 1.68
C LEU A 387 -12.90 3.42 2.50
N VAL A 388 -12.75 3.12 3.78
CA VAL A 388 -13.86 2.78 4.68
C VAL A 388 -13.79 3.61 5.95
N ASP A 389 -14.95 4.11 6.37
CA ASP A 389 -15.14 4.74 7.67
C ASP A 389 -15.92 3.80 8.57
N VAL A 390 -15.47 3.63 9.81
CA VAL A 390 -16.19 2.93 10.88
C VAL A 390 -16.64 3.96 11.90
N LEU A 391 -17.95 4.13 11.99
CA LEU A 391 -18.61 5.08 12.86
C LEU A 391 -19.00 4.39 14.17
N VAL A 392 -18.43 4.88 15.26
CA VAL A 392 -18.64 4.37 16.61
C VAL A 392 -19.68 5.26 17.30
N PRO A 393 -20.89 4.74 17.58
CA PRO A 393 -21.94 5.52 18.23
C PRO A 393 -21.52 5.91 19.65
N ASP A 394 -21.57 7.21 19.92
CA ASP A 394 -21.17 7.85 21.18
C ASP A 394 -19.75 7.44 21.65
N GLY A 395 -18.85 7.11 20.72
CA GLY A 395 -17.51 6.63 21.05
C GLY A 395 -16.71 7.62 21.90
N VAL A 396 -15.97 7.11 22.90
CA VAL A 396 -15.13 7.92 23.80
C VAL A 396 -13.73 8.00 23.21
N VAL A 397 -13.21 9.22 23.08
CA VAL A 397 -11.82 9.44 22.66
C VAL A 397 -10.90 9.08 23.82
N GLU A 398 -10.10 8.03 23.66
CA GLU A 398 -9.06 7.62 24.59
C GLU A 398 -7.71 8.07 24.05
N ALA A 399 -7.00 8.89 24.83
CA ALA A 399 -5.58 9.07 24.61
C ALA A 399 -4.91 7.72 24.93
N SER A 400 -4.36 7.06 23.91
CA SER A 400 -3.65 5.81 24.12
C SER A 400 -2.42 6.08 24.99
N THR A 401 -2.52 5.77 26.29
CA THR A 401 -1.39 5.75 27.24
C THR A 401 -0.65 4.41 27.23
N GLU A 402 -1.14 3.41 26.48
CA GLU A 402 -0.34 2.25 26.13
C GLU A 402 0.75 2.70 25.17
N GLY A 403 1.90 3.06 25.74
CA GLY A 403 3.12 3.20 24.98
C GLY A 403 3.29 1.95 24.15
N SER A 404 3.33 2.10 22.82
CA SER A 404 3.94 1.09 21.96
C SER A 404 5.28 0.74 22.59
N THR A 405 5.42 -0.46 23.14
CA THR A 405 6.72 -0.98 23.60
C THR A 405 7.54 -1.24 22.35
N SER A 406 8.02 -0.16 21.76
CA SER A 406 8.80 -0.17 20.56
C SER A 406 10.26 -0.19 20.96
N HIS A 407 10.91 -1.31 20.69
CA HIS A 407 12.31 -1.52 21.00
C HIS A 407 13.15 -1.23 19.76
N GLY A 408 14.13 -0.34 19.92
CA GLY A 408 15.08 0.01 18.88
C GLY A 408 16.38 -0.78 19.02
N PHE A 409 16.88 -1.35 17.93
CA PHE A 409 18.09 -2.16 17.90
C PHE A 409 19.12 -1.60 16.90
N SER A 410 20.39 -1.55 17.30
CA SER A 410 21.51 -1.48 16.35
C SER A 410 21.76 -2.88 15.78
N VAL A 411 21.77 -3.04 14.46
CA VAL A 411 21.85 -4.34 13.78
C VAL A 411 23.12 -4.43 12.94
N ASP A 412 23.87 -5.50 13.17
CA ASP A 412 24.96 -5.97 12.31
C ASP A 412 24.52 -7.26 11.62
N PHE A 413 24.59 -7.30 10.29
CA PHE A 413 24.31 -8.48 9.49
C PHE A 413 25.58 -8.92 8.76
N VAL A 414 25.95 -10.19 8.91
CA VAL A 414 27.24 -10.73 8.45
C VAL A 414 27.02 -11.99 7.60
N LEU A 415 27.63 -12.02 6.42
CA LEU A 415 27.73 -13.23 5.59
C LEU A 415 29.13 -13.84 5.74
N PRO A 416 29.30 -14.97 6.47
CA PRO A 416 30.59 -15.62 6.65
C PRO A 416 31.03 -16.46 5.44
N GLN A 417 32.35 -16.56 5.19
CA GLN A 417 32.90 -17.47 4.17
C GLN A 417 32.99 -18.93 4.60
N ARG A 418 33.31 -19.17 5.89
CA ARG A 418 33.35 -20.50 6.53
C ARG A 418 33.10 -20.33 8.03
N VAL A 419 32.04 -20.94 8.56
CA VAL A 419 31.84 -21.05 10.02
C VAL A 419 32.56 -22.31 10.50
N ARG A 420 33.41 -22.17 11.52
CA ARG A 420 33.95 -23.27 12.32
C ARG A 420 33.07 -23.41 13.57
N GLU A 421 32.67 -24.65 13.84
CA GLU A 421 31.81 -25.20 14.91
C GLU A 421 31.12 -24.24 15.92
N PRO A 422 29.79 -24.37 16.14
CA PRO A 422 29.07 -23.67 17.20
C PRO A 422 29.33 -24.36 18.55
N GLY A 423 29.77 -23.61 19.58
CA GLY A 423 29.85 -24.18 20.93
C GLY A 423 30.76 -23.53 21.98
N ARG A 424 31.43 -22.39 21.73
CA ARG A 424 32.21 -21.73 22.80
C ARG A 424 32.15 -20.21 22.72
N GLU A 425 31.59 -19.61 23.78
CA GLU A 425 31.63 -18.21 24.20
C GLU A 425 31.88 -17.18 23.08
N LEU A 426 30.79 -16.65 22.52
CA LEU A 426 30.78 -15.43 21.71
C LEU A 426 30.96 -14.19 22.60
N GLY A 427 32.13 -14.09 23.22
CA GLY A 427 32.58 -12.87 23.89
C GLY A 427 33.19 -11.90 22.89
N LEU A 428 32.44 -10.86 22.51
CA LEU A 428 32.89 -9.48 22.19
C LEU A 428 34.19 -9.25 21.37
N ARG A 429 34.66 -10.20 20.56
CA ARG A 429 35.81 -10.03 19.65
C ARG A 429 35.43 -10.33 18.19
N ALA A 430 34.45 -9.60 17.67
CA ALA A 430 34.05 -9.61 16.26
C ALA A 430 34.98 -8.78 15.34
N ALA A 431 36.09 -8.22 15.86
CA ALA A 431 36.84 -7.15 15.18
C ALA A 431 37.99 -7.60 14.25
N ALA A 432 38.30 -8.89 14.09
CA ALA A 432 39.57 -9.29 13.46
C ALA A 432 39.49 -10.25 12.25
N ASP A 433 38.30 -10.64 11.80
CA ASP A 433 38.17 -11.62 10.72
C ASP A 433 37.87 -10.92 9.38
N ALA A 434 38.92 -10.63 8.61
CA ALA A 434 38.91 -9.74 7.44
C ALA A 434 38.14 -10.26 6.22
N ALA A 435 37.43 -11.39 6.29
CA ALA A 435 36.85 -12.07 5.12
C ALA A 435 35.31 -12.21 5.19
N ARG A 436 34.60 -11.17 5.67
CA ARG A 436 33.13 -11.22 5.83
C ARG A 436 32.46 -10.00 5.21
N LEU A 437 31.35 -10.20 4.49
CA LEU A 437 30.50 -9.09 4.06
C LEU A 437 29.64 -8.65 5.25
N ARG A 438 29.84 -7.42 5.71
CA ARG A 438 29.09 -6.82 6.82
C ARG A 438 28.12 -5.78 6.29
N PHE A 439 26.91 -5.76 6.83
CA PHE A 439 25.95 -4.69 6.67
C PHE A 439 25.58 -4.13 8.04
N GLN A 440 25.42 -2.82 8.14
CA GLN A 440 25.04 -2.13 9.37
C GLN A 440 23.77 -1.33 9.20
N GLY A 441 22.95 -1.27 10.24
CA GLY A 441 21.71 -0.52 10.23
C GLY A 441 20.89 -0.61 11.51
N VAL A 442 19.60 -0.30 11.40
CA VAL A 442 18.68 -0.22 12.55
C VAL A 442 17.55 -1.21 12.38
N GLY A 443 17.22 -1.89 13.48
CA GLY A 443 16.09 -2.76 13.68
C GLY A 443 15.03 -2.08 14.56
N ARG A 444 13.73 -2.17 14.23
CA ARG A 444 12.68 -1.80 15.17
C ARG A 444 11.67 -2.92 15.36
N PHE A 445 11.35 -3.20 16.61
CA PHE A 445 10.38 -4.20 17.03
C PHE A 445 9.21 -3.51 17.74
N SER A 446 7.97 -3.89 17.41
CA SER A 446 6.77 -3.47 18.15
C SER A 446 5.78 -4.62 18.27
N THR A 447 5.03 -4.65 19.37
CA THR A 447 4.03 -5.69 19.71
C THR A 447 2.58 -5.27 19.49
N SER A 448 2.30 -3.99 19.19
CA SER A 448 0.94 -3.47 19.03
C SER A 448 0.28 -4.01 17.75
N GLY A 449 -0.61 -5.00 17.88
CA GLY A 449 -1.34 -5.59 16.75
C GLY A 449 -0.52 -6.55 15.89
N GLY A 450 0.56 -7.12 16.44
CA GLY A 450 1.43 -8.08 15.77
C GLY A 450 2.92 -7.86 16.05
N ILE A 451 3.78 -8.69 15.46
CA ILE A 451 5.24 -8.50 15.49
C ILE A 451 5.65 -7.73 14.25
N SER A 452 6.10 -6.48 14.38
CA SER A 452 6.73 -5.75 13.27
C SER A 452 8.23 -5.70 13.45
N VAL A 453 9.02 -6.29 12.54
CA VAL A 453 10.48 -6.13 12.51
C VAL A 453 10.84 -5.36 11.27
N ARG A 454 11.49 -4.21 11.41
CA ARG A 454 12.02 -3.45 10.26
C ARG A 454 13.51 -3.33 10.35
N ALA A 455 14.22 -3.66 9.29
CA ALA A 455 15.67 -3.48 9.22
C ALA A 455 16.09 -2.85 7.89
N ALA A 456 16.99 -1.88 7.94
CA ALA A 456 17.61 -1.28 6.76
C ALA A 456 19.12 -1.30 6.93
N VAL A 457 19.84 -2.13 6.17
CA VAL A 457 21.30 -2.32 6.34
C VAL A 457 22.04 -2.09 5.02
N ALA A 458 23.24 -1.49 5.07
CA ALA A 458 24.05 -1.22 3.88
C ALA A 458 25.52 -1.66 4.02
N GLY A 459 26.16 -2.03 2.90
CA GLY A 459 27.56 -2.48 2.88
C GLY A 459 28.30 -2.30 1.55
N THR A 460 29.63 -2.46 1.56
CA THR A 460 30.55 -2.15 0.44
C THR A 460 31.45 -3.35 0.05
N ASP A 461 31.44 -3.80 -1.23
CA ASP A 461 32.48 -4.65 -1.88
C ASP A 461 32.24 -4.91 -3.39
N ALA A 462 33.29 -4.95 -4.21
CA ALA A 462 33.26 -4.78 -5.67
C ALA A 462 32.98 -6.03 -6.52
N ARG A 463 32.89 -7.25 -5.97
CA ARG A 463 32.59 -8.45 -6.79
C ARG A 463 31.45 -9.32 -6.23
N SER A 464 31.42 -9.51 -4.92
CA SER A 464 30.66 -10.59 -4.27
C SER A 464 29.19 -10.25 -3.96
N ILE A 465 28.86 -8.96 -3.78
CA ILE A 465 27.47 -8.52 -3.57
C ILE A 465 26.59 -8.86 -4.79
N LYS A 466 27.11 -8.75 -6.02
CA LYS A 466 26.34 -9.04 -7.24
C LYS A 466 25.87 -10.48 -7.31
N GLU A 467 26.73 -11.42 -6.93
CA GLU A 467 26.46 -12.85 -6.99
C GLU A 467 25.52 -13.28 -5.86
N VAL A 468 25.67 -12.69 -4.66
CA VAL A 468 24.72 -12.80 -3.54
C VAL A 468 23.32 -12.37 -3.97
N MET A 469 23.20 -11.16 -4.55
CA MET A 469 21.89 -10.64 -4.94
C MET A 469 21.28 -11.41 -6.12
N SER A 470 22.10 -11.87 -7.06
CA SER A 470 21.64 -12.69 -8.19
C SER A 470 21.15 -14.05 -7.71
N ALA A 471 21.85 -14.68 -6.76
CA ALA A 471 21.43 -15.94 -6.16
C ALA A 471 20.09 -15.79 -5.41
N LEU A 472 19.93 -14.74 -4.59
CA LEU A 472 18.66 -14.43 -3.92
C LEU A 472 17.52 -14.15 -4.92
N THR A 473 17.83 -13.52 -6.05
CA THR A 473 16.87 -13.28 -7.13
C THR A 473 16.38 -14.57 -7.76
N GLU A 474 17.27 -15.54 -7.99
CA GLU A 474 16.88 -16.86 -8.53
C GLU A 474 16.02 -17.67 -7.54
N VAL A 475 16.22 -17.49 -6.21
CA VAL A 475 15.33 -18.09 -5.19
C VAL A 475 13.93 -17.51 -5.28
N ALA A 476 13.84 -16.19 -5.36
CA ALA A 476 12.56 -15.49 -5.45
C ALA A 476 11.79 -15.84 -6.74
N ARG A 477 12.50 -16.13 -7.83
CA ARG A 477 11.93 -16.63 -9.09
C ARG A 477 11.56 -18.11 -9.06
N GLY A 478 11.86 -18.83 -7.98
CA GLY A 478 11.69 -20.27 -7.87
C GLY A 478 12.60 -21.09 -8.79
N ALA A 479 13.61 -20.45 -9.41
CA ALA A 479 14.56 -21.08 -10.32
C ALA A 479 15.64 -21.87 -9.56
N THR A 480 15.86 -21.54 -8.29
CA THR A 480 16.74 -22.30 -7.40
C THR A 480 16.16 -22.37 -5.98
N THR A 481 16.71 -23.25 -5.14
CA THR A 481 16.34 -23.32 -3.71
C THR A 481 17.16 -22.32 -2.92
N LEU A 482 16.62 -21.87 -1.77
CA LEU A 482 17.36 -21.01 -0.85
C LEU A 482 18.72 -21.63 -0.47
N GLY A 483 18.76 -22.93 -0.18
CA GLY A 483 20.02 -23.65 0.07
C GLY A 483 21.00 -23.65 -1.11
N SER A 484 20.53 -23.74 -2.35
CA SER A 484 21.41 -23.71 -3.53
C SER A 484 21.92 -22.31 -3.84
N ALA A 485 21.09 -21.28 -3.71
CA ALA A 485 21.55 -19.89 -3.83
C ALA A 485 22.60 -19.58 -2.77
N ILE A 486 22.37 -20.04 -1.54
CA ILE A 486 23.32 -19.87 -0.45
C ILE A 486 24.63 -20.66 -0.69
N ALA A 487 24.56 -21.87 -1.24
CA ALA A 487 25.77 -22.59 -1.67
C ALA A 487 26.56 -21.82 -2.74
N THR A 488 25.86 -21.14 -3.67
CA THR A 488 26.49 -20.23 -4.64
C THR A 488 27.15 -19.03 -3.96
N MET A 489 26.53 -18.45 -2.92
CA MET A 489 27.11 -17.35 -2.14
C MET A 489 28.38 -17.79 -1.39
N ARG A 490 28.40 -19.01 -0.85
CA ARG A 490 29.54 -19.58 -0.13
C ARG A 490 30.77 -19.83 -1.01
N ALA A 491 30.56 -20.08 -2.30
CA ALA A 491 31.65 -20.31 -3.26
C ALA A 491 32.45 -19.03 -3.60
N GLN A 492 31.99 -17.86 -3.13
CA GLN A 492 32.55 -16.57 -3.53
C GLN A 492 33.54 -15.99 -2.51
N ALA A 493 34.62 -15.41 -3.02
CA ALA A 493 35.58 -14.67 -2.23
C ALA A 493 35.07 -13.24 -1.95
N PHE A 494 34.93 -12.80 -0.70
CA PHE A 494 34.64 -11.43 -0.29
C PHE A 494 35.96 -10.68 -0.06
N GLY A 495 36.02 -9.42 -0.48
CA GLY A 495 37.18 -8.55 -0.24
C GLY A 495 37.37 -8.21 1.23
N THR A 496 38.58 -7.77 1.60
CA THR A 496 38.94 -7.40 2.99
C THR A 496 38.67 -5.93 3.33
N GLY A 497 37.84 -5.25 2.55
CA GLY A 497 37.53 -3.84 2.76
C GLY A 497 36.55 -3.63 3.91
N GLY A 498 36.88 -2.74 4.85
CA GLY A 498 35.93 -2.31 5.88
C GLY A 498 34.76 -1.51 5.28
N LEU A 499 33.68 -1.39 6.06
CA LEU A 499 32.53 -0.54 5.72
C LEU A 499 32.97 0.92 5.60
N SER A 500 32.78 1.53 4.42
CA SER A 500 32.96 2.98 4.24
C SER A 500 31.59 3.67 4.33
N HIS A 501 31.27 4.23 5.50
CA HIS A 501 30.06 5.03 5.70
C HIS A 501 30.03 6.26 4.78
N GLU A 502 31.20 6.82 4.47
CA GLU A 502 31.32 7.94 3.54
C GLU A 502 30.89 7.56 2.12
N LEU A 503 31.42 6.44 1.60
CA LEU A 503 31.03 5.93 0.29
C LEU A 503 29.53 5.58 0.24
N LEU A 504 29.00 4.95 1.30
CA LEU A 504 27.57 4.65 1.42
C LEU A 504 26.72 5.91 1.31
N ARG A 505 27.11 6.96 2.05
CA ARG A 505 26.40 8.25 2.07
C ARG A 505 26.45 8.93 0.71
N GLN A 506 27.61 8.95 0.05
CA GLN A 506 27.79 9.52 -1.30
C GLN A 506 26.89 8.83 -2.34
N VAL A 507 26.87 7.48 -2.39
CA VAL A 507 26.06 6.75 -3.37
C VAL A 507 24.57 6.83 -3.06
N ALA A 508 24.18 6.79 -1.78
CA ALA A 508 22.81 7.00 -1.34
C ALA A 508 22.30 8.39 -1.73
N HIS A 509 23.13 9.42 -1.51
CA HIS A 509 22.84 10.80 -1.88
C HIS A 509 22.62 10.94 -3.39
N ALA A 510 23.54 10.40 -4.20
CA ALA A 510 23.44 10.46 -5.64
C ALA A 510 22.20 9.72 -6.16
N THR A 511 21.86 8.56 -5.58
CA THR A 511 20.65 7.79 -5.92
C THR A 511 19.38 8.58 -5.64
N ALA A 512 19.30 9.26 -4.49
CA ALA A 512 18.17 10.12 -4.14
C ALA A 512 18.03 11.31 -5.10
N LEU A 513 19.14 11.96 -5.49
CA LEU A 513 19.15 13.03 -6.48
C LEU A 513 18.67 12.54 -7.86
N GLY A 514 19.17 11.40 -8.32
CA GLY A 514 18.74 10.79 -9.58
C GLY A 514 17.26 10.45 -9.59
N ALA A 515 16.73 9.91 -8.48
CA ALA A 515 15.30 9.64 -8.32
C ALA A 515 14.46 10.93 -8.36
N ALA A 516 14.91 12.00 -7.69
CA ALA A 516 14.24 13.29 -7.74
C ALA A 516 14.23 13.89 -9.17
N GLN A 517 15.38 13.84 -9.87
CA GLN A 517 15.50 14.34 -11.24
C GLN A 517 14.63 13.55 -12.23
N HIS A 518 14.48 12.23 -12.01
CA HIS A 518 13.56 11.40 -12.78
C HIS A 518 12.10 11.86 -12.65
N ARG A 519 11.65 12.19 -11.43
CA ARG A 519 10.29 12.68 -11.20
C ARG A 519 10.02 13.99 -11.93
N VAL A 520 11.00 14.90 -11.94
CA VAL A 520 10.91 16.21 -12.60
C VAL A 520 10.92 16.07 -14.12
N THR A 521 11.84 15.27 -14.67
CA THR A 521 12.06 15.21 -16.13
C THR A 521 11.18 14.18 -16.85
N ARG A 522 10.53 13.24 -16.12
CA ARG A 522 9.79 12.09 -16.67
C ARG A 522 10.59 11.25 -17.68
N SER A 523 11.91 11.39 -17.73
CA SER A 523 12.79 10.63 -18.63
C SER A 523 12.98 9.21 -18.10
N ARG A 524 13.42 8.24 -18.93
CA ARG A 524 13.80 6.90 -18.40
C ARG A 524 15.02 7.07 -17.49
N ALA A 525 14.88 6.76 -16.20
CA ALA A 525 15.98 6.84 -15.24
C ALA A 525 17.19 6.04 -15.74
N ARG A 526 18.29 6.72 -16.04
CA ARG A 526 19.60 6.13 -15.80
C ARG A 526 19.90 6.39 -14.34
N PHE A 527 19.83 5.34 -13.53
CA PHE A 527 20.37 5.40 -12.17
C PHE A 527 21.85 5.81 -12.24
N VAL A 528 22.32 6.51 -11.20
CA VAL A 528 23.66 7.09 -11.15
C VAL A 528 24.73 6.04 -11.49
N ASN A 529 25.68 6.44 -12.34
CA ASN A 529 26.81 5.62 -12.74
C ASN A 529 27.78 5.45 -11.55
N VAL A 530 27.64 4.36 -10.81
CA VAL A 530 28.46 4.06 -9.62
C VAL A 530 29.91 3.68 -9.96
N ALA A 531 30.30 3.64 -11.25
CA ALA A 531 31.69 3.40 -11.65
C ALA A 531 32.65 4.50 -11.17
N GLU A 532 32.17 5.73 -10.98
CA GLU A 532 33.02 6.88 -10.60
C GLU A 532 33.35 6.88 -9.09
N ALA A 533 32.57 6.20 -8.24
CA ALA A 533 32.72 6.25 -6.79
C ALA A 533 33.70 5.20 -6.20
N GLY A 534 34.39 4.41 -7.03
CA GLY A 534 35.45 3.50 -6.57
C GLY A 534 35.01 2.28 -5.74
N GLY A 535 33.71 2.06 -5.49
CA GLY A 535 33.20 0.88 -4.78
C GLY A 535 31.72 0.56 -5.09
N ARG A 536 31.28 -0.67 -4.80
CA ARG A 536 29.87 -1.10 -4.96
C ARG A 536 29.17 -1.10 -3.61
N VAL A 537 28.00 -0.48 -3.55
CA VAL A 537 27.14 -0.44 -2.36
C VAL A 537 25.91 -1.31 -2.56
N GLY A 538 25.40 -1.91 -1.48
CA GLY A 538 24.10 -2.58 -1.47
C GLY A 538 23.30 -2.18 -0.24
N ALA A 539 21.97 -2.18 -0.37
CA ALA A 539 21.05 -1.99 0.75
C ALA A 539 20.02 -3.12 0.79
N LEU A 540 19.68 -3.56 2.00
CA LEU A 540 18.65 -4.55 2.30
C LEU A 540 17.60 -3.92 3.21
N GLY A 541 16.33 -4.08 2.85
CA GLY A 541 15.17 -3.69 3.62
C GLY A 541 14.34 -4.92 3.96
N GLY A 542 13.83 -5.04 5.18
CA GLY A 542 12.93 -6.11 5.57
C GLY A 542 11.79 -5.59 6.42
N SER A 543 10.58 -6.06 6.19
CA SER A 543 9.47 -5.96 7.14
C SER A 543 8.77 -7.31 7.27
N LEU A 544 8.41 -7.69 8.50
CA LEU A 544 7.55 -8.84 8.76
C LEU A 544 6.46 -8.40 9.72
N TRP A 545 5.23 -8.80 9.47
CA TRP A 545 4.06 -8.60 10.30
C TRP A 545 3.26 -9.90 10.44
N VAL A 546 2.87 -10.22 11.67
CA VAL A 546 2.03 -11.38 11.99
C VAL A 546 0.91 -10.88 12.89
N GLY A 547 -0.35 -11.07 12.48
CA GLY A 547 -1.51 -10.46 13.16
C GLY A 547 -1.75 -10.92 14.61
N MET A 548 -1.36 -12.14 14.95
CA MET A 548 -1.42 -12.70 16.31
C MET A 548 -0.20 -13.58 16.57
N ASP A 549 0.23 -13.68 17.83
CA ASP A 549 1.30 -14.59 18.24
C ASP A 549 0.95 -16.04 17.86
N PRO A 550 1.75 -16.71 16.98
CA PRO A 550 1.51 -18.09 16.59
C PRO A 550 1.47 -19.10 17.75
N PHE A 551 2.17 -18.82 18.85
CA PHE A 551 2.17 -19.69 20.04
C PHE A 551 0.88 -19.52 20.88
N ALA A 552 0.27 -18.34 20.85
CA ALA A 552 -1.00 -18.05 21.52
C ALA A 552 -2.22 -18.47 20.69
N LEU A 553 -2.06 -18.68 19.38
CA LEU A 553 -3.10 -19.13 18.46
C LEU A 553 -3.63 -20.52 18.86
N GLY A 554 -4.91 -20.85 18.73
CA GLY A 554 -5.42 -22.21 19.01
C GLY A 554 -5.15 -23.23 17.89
N ASP A 555 -5.24 -24.55 18.18
CA ASP A 555 -5.08 -25.59 17.14
C ASP A 555 -6.15 -25.44 16.05
N GLY A 556 -5.73 -25.54 14.79
CA GLY A 556 -6.57 -25.32 13.62
C GLY A 556 -6.93 -23.86 13.34
N LYS A 557 -6.61 -22.91 14.24
CA LYS A 557 -6.85 -21.47 14.03
C LYS A 557 -5.78 -20.86 13.14
N GLN A 558 -6.12 -19.70 12.58
CA GLN A 558 -5.34 -19.02 11.55
C GLN A 558 -5.07 -17.56 11.94
N THR A 559 -3.93 -17.04 11.51
CA THR A 559 -3.56 -15.61 11.58
C THR A 559 -2.99 -15.15 10.24
N ILE A 560 -3.14 -13.87 9.92
CA ILE A 560 -2.57 -13.28 8.70
C ILE A 560 -1.08 -13.03 8.90
N ILE A 561 -0.30 -13.23 7.83
CA ILE A 561 1.09 -12.84 7.73
C ILE A 561 1.30 -11.91 6.54
N HIS A 562 2.13 -10.91 6.73
CA HIS A 562 2.60 -10.03 5.68
C HIS A 562 4.10 -9.82 5.84
N GLY A 563 4.87 -9.95 4.77
CA GLY A 563 6.31 -9.69 4.79
C GLY A 563 6.78 -9.01 3.52
N THR A 564 7.71 -8.09 3.65
CA THR A 564 8.39 -7.46 2.52
C THR A 564 9.89 -7.60 2.68
N TRP A 565 10.57 -8.12 1.68
CA TRP A 565 12.03 -8.08 1.57
C TRP A 565 12.41 -7.31 0.34
N GLU A 566 13.23 -6.29 0.52
CA GLU A 566 13.67 -5.41 -0.53
C GLU A 566 15.18 -5.38 -0.56
N HIS A 567 15.72 -5.26 -1.75
CA HIS A 567 17.13 -5.05 -1.91
C HIS A 567 17.45 -4.25 -3.15
N VAL A 568 18.52 -3.48 -3.06
CA VAL A 568 18.99 -2.68 -4.17
C VAL A 568 20.51 -2.65 -4.18
N MET A 569 21.06 -2.73 -5.38
CA MET A 569 22.48 -2.58 -5.65
C MET A 569 22.62 -1.73 -6.92
N PRO A 570 22.94 -0.43 -6.76
CA PRO A 570 23.31 0.42 -7.89
C PRO A 570 24.53 -0.14 -8.63
N GLN A 571 24.52 -0.13 -9.97
CA GLN A 571 25.71 -0.45 -10.78
C GLN A 571 25.88 0.55 -11.92
N ALA A 572 27.11 0.62 -12.44
CA ALA A 572 27.50 1.48 -13.54
C ALA A 572 26.62 1.38 -14.80
N ALA A 573 26.14 0.16 -15.12
CA ALA A 573 25.34 -0.09 -16.32
C ALA A 573 23.83 -0.26 -16.02
N ALA A 574 23.46 -0.81 -14.86
CA ALA A 574 22.07 -1.02 -14.45
C ALA A 574 21.96 -1.28 -12.93
N THR A 575 21.02 -0.64 -12.25
CA THR A 575 20.66 -1.00 -10.86
C THR A 575 20.02 -2.37 -10.84
N ILE A 576 20.54 -3.25 -9.99
CA ILE A 576 19.90 -4.53 -9.68
C ILE A 576 19.04 -4.30 -8.44
N GLY A 577 17.73 -4.45 -8.60
CA GLY A 577 16.77 -4.24 -7.54
C GLY A 577 15.74 -5.36 -7.50
N MET A 578 15.33 -5.76 -6.30
CA MET A 578 14.22 -6.70 -6.12
C MET A 578 13.41 -6.34 -4.89
N ARG A 579 12.09 -6.47 -5.01
CA ARG A 579 11.13 -6.44 -3.92
C ARG A 579 10.35 -7.75 -3.95
N VAL A 580 10.41 -8.48 -2.84
CA VAL A 580 9.65 -9.69 -2.56
C VAL A 580 8.60 -9.35 -1.52
N GLN A 581 7.34 -9.52 -1.85
CA GLN A 581 6.23 -9.39 -0.93
C GLN A 581 5.58 -10.75 -0.70
N VAL A 582 5.32 -11.08 0.55
CA VAL A 582 4.69 -12.32 0.99
C VAL A 582 3.41 -11.94 1.71
N ASP A 583 2.27 -12.35 1.14
CA ASP A 583 0.94 -12.18 1.76
C ASP A 583 0.33 -13.55 1.98
N GLY A 584 -0.11 -13.87 3.19
CA GLY A 584 -0.66 -15.20 3.44
C GLY A 584 -1.35 -15.38 4.77
N VAL A 585 -1.64 -16.63 5.06
CA VAL A 585 -2.27 -17.10 6.29
C VAL A 585 -1.37 -18.17 6.89
N LEU A 586 -1.11 -18.03 8.19
CA LEU A 586 -0.45 -19.02 9.02
C LEU A 586 -1.53 -19.75 9.81
N GLN A 587 -1.65 -21.06 9.61
CA GLN A 587 -2.49 -21.95 10.38
C GLN A 587 -1.66 -22.75 11.37
N ARG A 588 -2.05 -22.75 12.65
CA ARG A 588 -1.45 -23.66 13.64
C ARG A 588 -2.03 -25.05 13.44
N LEU A 589 -1.17 -26.05 13.20
CA LEU A 589 -1.59 -27.44 13.06
C LEU A 589 -1.69 -28.10 14.45
N PHE A 590 -0.59 -28.06 15.21
CA PHE A 590 -0.54 -28.55 16.58
C PHE A 590 0.67 -27.98 17.33
N LEU A 591 0.55 -27.92 18.65
CA LEU A 591 1.62 -27.54 19.58
C LEU A 591 2.02 -28.77 20.41
N THR A 592 3.31 -29.07 20.43
CA THR A 592 3.89 -30.13 21.27
C THR A 592 4.82 -29.50 22.29
N ALA A 593 4.49 -29.60 23.58
CA ALA A 593 5.41 -29.25 24.64
C ALA A 593 6.35 -30.42 24.95
N GLY A 594 7.66 -30.16 25.01
CA GLY A 594 8.68 -31.17 25.32
C GLY A 594 9.78 -30.64 26.24
N PRO A 595 10.77 -31.49 26.58
CA PRO A 595 11.89 -31.10 27.45
C PRO A 595 12.79 -29.99 26.88
N GLY A 596 12.71 -29.69 25.58
CA GLY A 596 13.46 -28.64 24.89
C GLY A 596 12.56 -27.51 24.38
N GLY A 597 11.54 -27.14 25.16
CA GLY A 597 10.62 -26.05 24.86
C GLY A 597 9.34 -26.45 24.13
N GLU A 598 8.64 -25.44 23.63
CA GLU A 598 7.40 -25.55 22.87
C GLU A 598 7.70 -25.69 21.38
N LYS A 599 7.27 -26.79 20.77
CA LYS A 599 7.38 -27.02 19.33
C LYS A 599 6.02 -26.88 18.66
N LEU A 600 5.88 -25.83 17.87
CA LEU A 600 4.70 -25.46 17.12
C LEU A 600 4.86 -25.87 15.65
N THR A 601 3.94 -26.68 15.11
CA THR A 601 3.90 -26.95 13.67
C THR A 601 2.83 -26.08 13.02
N VAL A 602 3.20 -25.34 11.98
CA VAL A 602 2.31 -24.45 11.25
C VAL A 602 2.28 -24.79 9.75
N GLN A 603 1.16 -24.47 9.13
CA GLN A 603 0.99 -24.46 7.69
C GLN A 603 0.88 -23.00 7.24
N VAL A 604 1.74 -22.59 6.32
CA VAL A 604 1.76 -21.24 5.74
C VAL A 604 1.34 -21.35 4.30
N ASP A 605 0.19 -20.75 3.99
CA ASP A 605 -0.36 -20.67 2.64
C ASP A 605 -0.43 -19.22 2.22
N GLY A 606 0.06 -18.88 1.03
CA GLY A 606 0.14 -17.49 0.62
C GLY A 606 0.59 -17.27 -0.82
N LEU A 607 0.81 -16.00 -1.13
CA LEU A 607 1.28 -15.50 -2.40
C LEU A 607 2.61 -14.78 -2.20
N VAL A 608 3.61 -15.15 -2.98
CA VAL A 608 4.84 -14.38 -3.16
C VAL A 608 4.71 -13.54 -4.41
N ARG A 609 5.00 -12.24 -4.30
CA ARG A 609 5.18 -11.32 -5.42
C ARG A 609 6.63 -10.88 -5.49
N ALA A 610 7.30 -11.15 -6.59
CA ALA A 610 8.66 -10.70 -6.83
C ALA A 610 8.65 -9.67 -7.97
N THR A 611 9.12 -8.46 -7.68
CA THR A 611 9.32 -7.38 -8.67
C THR A 611 10.80 -7.09 -8.75
N GLY A 612 11.36 -7.07 -9.96
CA GLY A 612 12.79 -6.87 -10.18
C GLY A 612 13.07 -5.76 -11.18
N SER A 613 14.25 -5.14 -11.09
CA SER A 613 14.73 -4.13 -12.04
C SER A 613 14.71 -4.65 -13.48
N GLY A 614 13.74 -4.22 -14.27
CA GLY A 614 13.57 -4.63 -15.67
C GLY A 614 12.92 -6.00 -15.90
N ALA A 615 12.44 -6.67 -14.85
CA ALA A 615 11.69 -7.92 -14.95
C ALA A 615 10.19 -7.69 -14.74
N ALA A 616 9.34 -8.45 -15.44
CA ALA A 616 7.91 -8.47 -15.15
C ALA A 616 7.66 -8.97 -13.71
N GLU A 617 6.62 -8.44 -13.06
CA GLU A 617 6.17 -8.93 -11.77
C GLU A 617 5.87 -10.43 -11.85
N GLN A 618 6.49 -11.23 -10.99
CA GLN A 618 6.20 -12.65 -10.84
C GLN A 618 5.31 -12.88 -9.63
N LYS A 619 4.26 -13.68 -9.80
CA LYS A 619 3.33 -14.06 -8.74
C LYS A 619 3.35 -15.57 -8.60
N THR A 620 3.61 -16.06 -7.39
CA THR A 620 3.70 -17.50 -7.12
C THR A 620 2.98 -17.82 -5.82
N SER A 621 1.93 -18.64 -5.90
CA SER A 621 1.29 -19.20 -4.70
C SER A 621 2.19 -20.25 -4.08
N PHE A 622 2.26 -20.30 -2.75
CA PHE A 622 2.99 -21.32 -2.03
C PHE A 622 2.16 -21.86 -0.86
N SER A 623 2.51 -23.09 -0.50
CA SER A 623 1.99 -23.82 0.64
C SER A 623 3.20 -24.51 1.28
N ARG A 624 3.52 -24.17 2.53
CA ARG A 624 4.73 -24.64 3.24
C ARG A 624 4.40 -25.01 4.66
N ARG A 625 4.86 -26.17 5.10
CA ARG A 625 4.83 -26.57 6.50
C ARG A 625 6.11 -26.10 7.17
N MET A 626 5.96 -25.40 8.28
CA MET A 626 7.08 -24.91 9.09
C MET A 626 6.96 -25.43 10.51
N GLU A 627 8.10 -25.64 11.15
CA GLU A 627 8.20 -25.95 12.58
C GLU A 627 8.83 -24.76 13.28
N LEU A 628 8.16 -24.22 14.29
CA LEU A 628 8.65 -23.18 15.18
C LEU A 628 8.95 -23.82 16.53
N THR A 629 10.16 -23.68 17.03
CA THR A 629 10.55 -24.14 18.36
C THR A 629 10.86 -22.92 19.20
N ARG A 630 10.18 -22.76 20.33
CA ARG A 630 10.48 -21.74 21.34
C ARG A 630 11.03 -22.44 22.57
N ASP A 631 12.28 -22.16 22.91
CA ASP A 631 12.92 -22.65 24.13
C ASP A 631 13.26 -21.48 25.05
N GLN A 632 13.13 -21.71 26.36
CA GLN A 632 13.48 -20.74 27.40
C GLN A 632 14.37 -21.44 28.41
N SER A 633 15.68 -21.19 28.31
CA SER A 633 16.68 -21.78 29.19
C SER A 633 17.35 -20.68 30.04
N GLY A 634 16.84 -20.50 31.27
CA GLY A 634 17.34 -19.46 32.17
C GLY A 634 17.04 -18.04 31.65
N PRO A 635 18.03 -17.11 31.58
CA PRO A 635 17.83 -15.75 31.10
C PRO A 635 17.78 -15.62 29.57
N GLN A 636 18.02 -16.73 28.84
CA GLN A 636 18.09 -16.76 27.38
C GLN A 636 16.82 -17.40 26.81
N SER A 637 16.28 -16.80 25.76
CA SER A 637 15.15 -17.30 24.99
C SER A 637 15.55 -17.51 23.54
N ASP A 638 15.16 -18.65 22.99
CA ASP A 638 15.52 -19.04 21.62
C ASP A 638 14.24 -19.33 20.82
N LEU A 639 14.21 -18.87 19.57
CA LEU A 639 13.17 -19.16 18.58
C LEU A 639 13.82 -19.71 17.32
N THR A 640 13.50 -20.95 16.97
CA THR A 640 13.98 -21.60 15.74
C THR A 640 12.80 -21.86 14.81
N LEU A 641 12.86 -21.34 13.58
CA LEU A 641 11.95 -21.65 12.49
C LEU A 641 12.63 -22.62 11.52
N VAL A 642 11.96 -23.71 11.15
CA VAL A 642 12.45 -24.71 10.19
C VAL A 642 11.41 -24.91 9.10
N ASP A 643 11.77 -24.72 7.83
CA ASP A 643 10.95 -25.20 6.71
C ASP A 643 11.17 -26.71 6.56
N VAL A 644 10.10 -27.49 6.72
CA VAL A 644 10.15 -28.95 6.70
C VAL A 644 10.66 -29.49 5.35
N ARG A 645 10.38 -28.80 4.24
CA ARG A 645 10.75 -29.25 2.90
C ARG A 645 12.15 -28.81 2.50
N SER A 646 12.46 -27.53 2.63
CA SER A 646 13.77 -27.00 2.21
C SER A 646 14.86 -27.23 3.26
N ARG A 647 14.46 -27.57 4.50
CA ARG A 647 15.33 -27.65 5.67
C ARG A 647 16.02 -26.32 6.01
N ALA A 648 15.56 -25.22 5.43
CA ALA A 648 16.04 -23.89 5.80
C ALA A 648 15.67 -23.59 7.25
N THR A 649 16.63 -23.04 7.99
CA THR A 649 16.48 -22.69 9.40
C THR A 649 16.73 -21.21 9.63
N VAL A 650 15.91 -20.60 10.48
CA VAL A 650 16.15 -19.28 11.06
C VAL A 650 16.12 -19.44 12.56
N THR A 651 17.23 -19.18 13.23
CA THR A 651 17.31 -19.19 14.69
C THR A 651 17.54 -17.78 15.18
N VAL A 652 16.79 -17.37 16.20
CA VAL A 652 16.97 -16.09 16.90
C VAL A 652 17.03 -16.39 18.38
N MET A 653 18.11 -15.99 19.01
CA MET A 653 18.33 -16.07 20.45
C MET A 653 18.34 -14.65 21.02
N TRP A 654 17.77 -14.45 22.19
CA TRP A 654 17.83 -13.15 22.88
C TRP A 654 17.94 -13.30 24.40
N GLN A 655 18.62 -12.35 25.03
CA GLN A 655 18.84 -12.32 26.48
C GLN A 655 19.07 -10.88 26.98
N GLY A 656 18.91 -10.68 28.29
CA GLY A 656 19.32 -9.45 28.98
C GLY A 656 18.31 -8.28 28.94
N SER A 657 18.69 -7.19 29.62
CA SER A 657 18.04 -5.87 29.57
C SER A 657 19.14 -4.81 29.74
N PRO A 658 19.53 -4.06 28.69
CA PRO A 658 18.95 -4.04 27.32
C PRO A 658 19.03 -5.39 26.60
N ILE A 659 18.09 -5.65 25.70
CA ILE A 659 17.98 -6.92 24.96
C ILE A 659 19.15 -7.04 23.97
N GLU A 660 19.92 -8.12 24.08
CA GLU A 660 20.88 -8.56 23.08
C GLU A 660 20.29 -9.74 22.34
N ALA A 661 20.16 -9.63 21.02
CA ALA A 661 19.65 -10.67 20.14
C ALA A 661 20.71 -11.09 19.13
N THR A 662 20.87 -12.39 18.93
CA THR A 662 21.74 -12.98 17.91
C THR A 662 20.94 -13.97 17.11
N GLY A 663 21.14 -14.03 15.80
CA GLY A 663 20.46 -15.05 15.02
C GLY A 663 21.24 -15.50 13.81
N ASP A 664 20.83 -16.66 13.31
CA ASP A 664 21.49 -17.39 12.26
C ASP A 664 20.46 -17.83 11.22
N LEU A 665 20.80 -17.67 9.95
CA LEU A 665 20.09 -18.28 8.82
C LEU A 665 20.95 -19.44 8.32
N GLY A 666 20.38 -20.61 8.11
CA GLY A 666 21.14 -21.79 7.68
C GLY A 666 20.27 -22.89 7.09
N THR A 667 20.86 -24.09 7.02
CA THR A 667 20.13 -25.32 6.67
C THR A 667 20.38 -26.41 7.71
N ALA A 668 19.31 -27.03 8.19
CA ALA A 668 19.37 -28.11 9.18
C ALA A 668 19.94 -29.40 8.57
N VAL A 669 21.09 -29.84 9.07
CA VAL A 669 21.74 -31.10 8.68
C VAL A 669 21.24 -32.23 9.57
N ALA A 670 20.81 -33.36 8.99
CA ALA A 670 20.12 -34.43 9.74
C ALA A 670 20.96 -35.05 10.88
N ASN A 671 22.29 -34.96 10.86
CA ASN A 671 23.20 -35.58 11.84
C ASN A 671 24.50 -34.75 12.06
N GLY A 672 24.44 -33.42 12.01
CA GLY A 672 25.62 -32.56 12.18
C GLY A 672 25.25 -31.15 12.67
N PRO A 673 26.24 -30.31 13.00
CA PRO A 673 25.98 -28.91 13.35
C PRO A 673 25.29 -28.22 12.17
N ASP A 674 24.34 -27.32 12.46
CA ASP A 674 23.65 -26.55 11.45
C ASP A 674 24.66 -25.81 10.55
N ASP A 675 24.43 -25.85 9.24
CA ASP A 675 25.24 -25.08 8.30
C ASP A 675 24.78 -23.62 8.37
N VAL A 676 25.42 -22.86 9.24
CA VAL A 676 25.17 -21.42 9.43
C VAL A 676 25.69 -20.64 8.24
N GLN A 677 24.80 -19.88 7.60
CA GLN A 677 25.00 -19.26 6.30
C GLN A 677 24.90 -17.73 6.32
N ALA A 678 24.14 -17.16 7.23
CA ALA A 678 24.19 -15.75 7.58
C ALA A 678 24.01 -15.60 9.08
N GLN A 679 24.58 -14.54 9.66
CA GLN A 679 24.43 -14.23 11.08
C GLN A 679 24.00 -12.79 11.24
N PHE A 680 23.23 -12.50 12.28
CA PHE A 680 22.98 -11.14 12.72
C PHE A 680 23.19 -11.00 14.22
N THR A 681 23.61 -9.81 14.62
CA THR A 681 23.64 -9.40 16.02
C THR A 681 22.89 -8.08 16.13
N ALA A 682 21.97 -7.99 17.09
CA ALA A 682 21.13 -6.86 17.34
C ALA A 682 21.23 -6.50 18.83
N GLN A 683 21.48 -5.22 19.14
CA GLN A 683 21.57 -4.74 20.52
C GLN A 683 20.55 -3.63 20.73
N GLU A 684 19.70 -3.77 21.73
CA GLU A 684 18.73 -2.75 22.09
C GLU A 684 19.46 -1.51 22.59
N THR A 685 19.20 -0.37 21.94
CA THR A 685 19.78 0.91 22.35
C THR A 685 18.93 2.08 21.85
N GLN A 686 18.65 3.03 22.76
CA GLN A 686 17.98 4.28 22.41
C GLN A 686 18.90 5.23 21.64
N ALA A 687 20.21 4.99 21.62
CA ALA A 687 21.16 5.83 20.91
C ALA A 687 20.96 5.81 19.39
N ILE A 688 20.27 4.80 18.83
CA ILE A 688 19.97 4.76 17.39
C ILE A 688 19.00 5.86 16.94
N ASP A 689 18.25 6.47 17.86
CA ASP A 689 17.38 7.60 17.53
C ASP A 689 18.17 8.94 17.50
N GLN A 690 19.41 8.95 18.00
CA GLN A 690 20.26 10.15 18.06
C GLN A 690 21.04 10.35 16.75
N PRO A 691 21.11 11.58 16.20
CA PRO A 691 21.98 11.90 15.08
C PRO A 691 23.46 11.63 15.38
N GLY A 692 24.22 11.24 14.35
CA GLY A 692 25.64 10.91 14.48
C GLY A 692 25.92 9.48 14.97
N ASN A 693 24.88 8.66 15.17
CA ASN A 693 25.04 7.23 15.40
C ASN A 693 25.28 6.51 14.06
N ASP A 694 26.37 5.76 13.94
CA ASP A 694 26.76 5.08 12.70
C ASP A 694 25.70 4.11 12.15
N TYR A 695 24.97 3.42 13.04
CA TYR A 695 23.89 2.50 12.64
C TYR A 695 22.67 3.26 12.10
N ARG A 696 22.33 4.40 12.72
CA ARG A 696 21.26 5.29 12.24
C ARG A 696 21.58 5.82 10.86
N ASP A 697 22.80 6.33 10.66
CA ASP A 697 23.24 6.91 9.40
C ASP A 697 23.31 5.85 8.29
N ALA A 698 23.75 4.64 8.62
CA ALA A 698 23.75 3.50 7.70
C ALA A 698 22.31 3.10 7.30
N ALA A 699 21.36 3.10 8.24
CA ALA A 699 19.94 2.82 7.97
C ALA A 699 19.28 3.89 7.10
N ILE A 700 19.55 5.18 7.36
CA ILE A 700 19.08 6.28 6.51
C ILE A 700 19.65 6.14 5.10
N SER A 701 20.94 5.83 4.97
CA SER A 701 21.58 5.60 3.67
C SER A 701 20.96 4.40 2.94
N ALA A 702 20.67 3.32 3.67
CA ALA A 702 19.99 2.14 3.13
C ALA A 702 18.58 2.48 2.61
N LEU A 703 17.77 3.24 3.36
CA LEU A 703 16.46 3.69 2.92
C LEU A 703 16.51 4.59 1.68
N GLN A 704 17.51 5.49 1.60
CA GLN A 704 17.70 6.34 0.42
C GLN A 704 18.07 5.54 -0.83
N LEU A 705 18.91 4.50 -0.66
CA LEU A 705 19.21 3.57 -1.74
C LEU A 705 17.94 2.81 -2.15
N LEU A 706 17.19 2.26 -1.20
CA LEU A 706 15.98 1.48 -1.45
C LEU A 706 14.86 2.30 -2.10
N ALA A 707 14.76 3.60 -1.80
CA ALA A 707 13.85 4.53 -2.48
C ALA A 707 14.11 4.61 -4.00
N GLY A 708 15.33 4.25 -4.45
CA GLY A 708 15.64 4.09 -5.86
C GLY A 708 14.86 2.96 -6.55
N LEU A 709 14.35 1.96 -5.84
CA LEU A 709 13.53 0.89 -6.42
C LEU A 709 12.18 1.40 -6.91
N ASP A 710 11.65 2.44 -6.28
CA ASP A 710 10.34 3.00 -6.56
C ASP A 710 10.41 4.52 -6.75
N PRO A 711 11.04 5.01 -7.84
CA PRO A 711 11.22 6.45 -8.04
C PRO A 711 9.90 7.20 -8.22
N LYS A 712 8.78 6.48 -8.41
CA LYS A 712 7.43 7.03 -8.53
C LYS A 712 6.73 7.22 -7.20
N ASP A 713 7.19 6.54 -6.15
CA ASP A 713 6.68 6.71 -4.79
C ASP A 713 7.51 7.78 -4.07
N PRO A 714 7.02 9.03 -3.94
CA PRO A 714 7.74 10.07 -3.25
C PRO A 714 7.76 9.88 -1.73
N SER A 715 6.83 9.12 -1.14
CA SER A 715 6.72 8.95 0.31
C SER A 715 7.49 7.75 0.85
N TYR A 716 7.95 6.83 -0.01
CA TYR A 716 8.66 5.61 0.40
C TYR A 716 9.74 5.84 1.48
N PHE A 717 10.66 6.79 1.27
CA PHE A 717 11.75 7.05 2.21
C PHE A 717 11.20 7.52 3.57
N ASP A 718 10.26 8.45 3.52
CA ASP A 718 9.68 9.14 4.67
C ASP A 718 8.81 8.20 5.51
N ASP A 719 7.98 7.39 4.86
CA ASP A 719 7.13 6.38 5.50
C ASP A 719 8.00 5.35 6.24
N ASN A 720 9.05 4.84 5.58
CA ASN A 720 9.94 3.87 6.20
C ASN A 720 10.85 4.49 7.27
N LEU A 721 11.24 5.75 7.12
CA LEU A 721 11.99 6.50 8.12
C LEU A 721 11.15 6.69 9.39
N ALA A 722 9.89 7.12 9.27
CA ALA A 722 8.99 7.30 10.41
C ALA A 722 8.69 5.99 11.15
N LEU A 723 8.73 4.86 10.43
CA LEU A 723 8.51 3.54 11.01
C LEU A 723 9.76 2.97 11.71
N LEU A 724 10.95 3.36 11.28
CA LEU A 724 12.22 3.00 11.94
C LEU A 724 12.59 3.97 13.08
N PHE A 725 12.26 5.25 12.94
CA PHE A 725 12.59 6.34 13.86
C PHE A 725 11.33 7.18 14.20
N PRO A 726 10.32 6.61 14.86
CA PRO A 726 9.18 7.38 15.36
C PRO A 726 9.64 8.53 16.28
N ASP A 727 9.00 9.69 16.15
CA ASP A 727 9.29 10.89 16.93
C ASP A 727 9.12 10.61 18.44
N GLN A 728 10.23 10.48 19.18
CA GLN A 728 10.27 10.22 20.63
C GLN A 728 9.60 11.33 21.49
N GLY A 729 9.28 12.49 20.90
CA GLY A 729 8.65 13.63 21.59
C GLY A 729 7.21 13.94 21.15
N VAL A 730 6.70 13.23 20.14
CA VAL A 730 5.32 13.37 19.68
C VAL A 730 4.57 12.13 20.14
N GLU A 731 4.30 12.06 21.46
CA GLU A 731 3.08 11.41 21.94
C GLU A 731 1.87 12.22 21.41
N VAL A 732 1.69 12.33 20.09
CA VAL A 732 0.32 12.30 19.57
C VAL A 732 -0.08 10.86 19.78
N GLY A 733 -0.46 10.55 21.03
CA GLY A 733 -1.24 9.37 21.32
C GLY A 733 -2.32 9.39 20.27
N ARG A 734 -2.26 8.44 19.32
CA ARG A 734 -3.33 8.27 18.35
C ARG A 734 -4.57 8.18 19.21
N SER A 735 -5.39 9.21 19.16
CA SER A 735 -6.58 9.30 19.97
C SER A 735 -7.49 8.20 19.45
N GLY A 736 -7.50 7.09 20.17
CA GLY A 736 -8.28 5.94 19.81
C GLY A 736 -9.72 6.22 20.18
N ILE A 737 -10.67 5.56 19.51
CA ILE A 737 -12.08 5.66 19.88
C ILE A 737 -12.50 4.36 20.51
N ARG A 738 -12.85 4.41 21.79
CA ARG A 738 -13.44 3.28 22.49
C ARG A 738 -14.94 3.18 22.20
N PRO A 739 -15.45 2.00 21.81
CA PRO A 739 -16.88 1.78 21.67
C PRO A 739 -17.58 1.70 23.03
N ILE A 740 -18.75 2.34 23.14
CA ILE A 740 -19.67 2.19 24.29
C ILE A 740 -20.66 1.06 24.04
N TYR A 741 -21.06 0.86 22.78
CA TYR A 741 -22.03 -0.16 22.37
C TYR A 741 -21.32 -1.35 21.72
N ASP A 742 -22.04 -2.47 21.64
CA ASP A 742 -21.60 -3.73 21.04
C ASP A 742 -21.74 -3.77 19.51
N TRP A 743 -21.87 -2.59 18.89
CA TRP A 743 -22.01 -2.46 17.44
C TRP A 743 -21.40 -1.16 16.92
N VAL A 744 -20.99 -1.21 15.65
CA VAL A 744 -20.53 -0.07 14.87
C VAL A 744 -21.20 -0.07 13.50
N LEU A 745 -21.28 1.09 12.86
CA LEU A 745 -21.68 1.20 11.45
C LEU A 745 -20.43 1.40 10.60
N PHE A 746 -20.17 0.53 9.63
CA PHE A 746 -19.17 0.85 8.59
C PHE A 746 -19.86 1.47 7.38
N ARG A 747 -19.12 2.28 6.64
CA ARG A 747 -19.55 2.81 5.34
C ARG A 747 -18.37 3.04 4.42
N ARG A 748 -18.65 3.08 3.12
CA ARG A 748 -17.69 3.57 2.13
C ARG A 748 -17.39 5.04 2.42
N ARG A 749 -16.12 5.41 2.43
CA ARG A 749 -15.71 6.81 2.57
C ARG A 749 -16.00 7.53 1.25
N LEU A 750 -16.66 8.69 1.34
CA LEU A 750 -16.89 9.54 0.19
C LEU A 750 -15.56 10.07 -0.37
N ARG A 751 -15.39 9.94 -1.68
CA ARG A 751 -14.41 10.73 -2.43
C ARG A 751 -15.10 12.00 -2.87
N GLU A 752 -15.16 12.96 -1.96
CA GLU A 752 -15.62 14.31 -2.27
C GLU A 752 -14.52 15.06 -3.03
N GLU A 753 -14.30 14.69 -4.29
CA GLU A 753 -13.52 15.50 -5.24
C GLU A 753 -14.48 16.48 -5.91
N TYR A 754 -14.84 17.55 -5.21
CA TYR A 754 -15.61 18.62 -5.85
C TYR A 754 -14.67 19.53 -6.63
N ALA A 755 -15.12 20.00 -7.80
CA ALA A 755 -14.58 21.20 -8.42
C ALA A 755 -14.93 22.41 -7.53
N GLY A 756 -14.10 22.66 -6.51
CA GLY A 756 -14.24 23.79 -5.60
C GLY A 756 -14.85 23.52 -4.22
N SER A 757 -15.12 22.27 -3.81
CA SER A 757 -15.27 22.06 -2.34
C SER A 757 -13.92 22.32 -1.73
N ALA A 758 -13.99 23.15 -0.69
CA ALA A 758 -12.89 23.63 0.13
C ALA A 758 -11.71 22.68 0.03
N ALA A 759 -10.66 23.14 -0.64
CA ALA A 759 -9.35 22.55 -0.54
C ALA A 759 -9.16 22.20 0.93
N GLY A 760 -9.02 20.91 1.27
CA GLY A 760 -8.53 20.52 2.58
C GLY A 760 -7.35 21.44 2.88
N PRO A 761 -7.40 22.15 4.02
CA PRO A 761 -6.96 23.55 4.18
C PRO A 761 -5.85 23.84 3.18
N GLU A 762 -6.21 24.47 2.04
CA GLU A 762 -5.39 24.64 0.83
C GLU A 762 -3.93 24.37 1.19
N LEU A 763 -3.48 23.10 0.99
CA LEU A 763 -2.28 22.58 1.65
C LEU A 763 -1.22 23.66 1.52
N ARG A 764 -0.96 24.35 2.65
CA ARG A 764 -0.29 25.63 2.57
C ARG A 764 1.06 25.32 1.94
N PRO A 765 1.45 26.00 0.83
CA PRO A 765 2.74 25.78 0.24
C PRO A 765 3.78 25.82 1.35
N ALA A 766 4.56 24.75 1.50
CA ALA A 766 5.31 24.56 2.71
C ALA A 766 6.39 25.62 2.80
N GLN A 767 6.32 26.45 3.84
CA GLN A 767 7.19 27.61 3.99
C GLN A 767 8.34 27.24 4.90
N VAL A 768 9.55 27.26 4.36
CA VAL A 768 10.76 26.88 5.09
C VAL A 768 11.67 28.10 5.18
N ALA A 769 12.05 28.48 6.39
CA ALA A 769 13.02 29.57 6.60
C ALA A 769 14.43 29.08 6.26
N VAL A 770 15.22 29.87 5.55
CA VAL A 770 16.62 29.52 5.25
C VAL A 770 17.58 30.43 5.97
N TRP A 771 18.51 29.83 6.69
CA TRP A 771 19.58 30.48 7.44
C TRP A 771 20.91 30.15 6.80
N VAL A 772 21.75 31.17 6.62
CA VAL A 772 23.09 31.00 6.05
C VAL A 772 24.10 31.47 7.08
N ALA A 773 25.16 30.68 7.29
CA ALA A 773 26.35 31.08 8.01
C ALA A 773 27.55 30.91 7.08
N THR A 774 28.35 31.95 6.96
CA THR A 774 29.56 31.94 6.13
C THR A 774 30.78 31.98 7.03
N ALA A 775 31.61 30.96 6.95
CA ALA A 775 32.92 30.92 7.57
C ALA A 775 33.99 31.47 6.61
N GLU A 776 35.08 31.99 7.19
CA GLU A 776 36.24 32.47 6.43
C GLU A 776 37.05 31.31 5.85
N THR A 777 37.03 30.15 6.52
CA THR A 777 37.78 28.95 6.12
C THR A 777 36.93 27.69 6.29
N ALA A 778 37.32 26.61 5.61
CA ALA A 778 36.68 25.30 5.75
C ALA A 778 36.71 24.76 7.19
N ASP A 779 37.82 24.95 7.92
CA ASP A 779 37.96 24.49 9.31
C ASP A 779 36.99 25.22 10.25
N GLN A 780 36.81 26.52 10.03
CA GLN A 780 35.83 27.31 10.77
C GLN A 780 34.40 26.90 10.40
N ALA A 781 34.14 26.56 9.13
CA ALA A 781 32.84 26.02 8.71
C ALA A 781 32.53 24.69 9.41
N GLU A 782 33.50 23.79 9.51
CA GLU A 782 33.38 22.52 10.22
C GLU A 782 33.20 22.73 11.74
N GLN A 783 33.86 23.74 12.30
CA GLN A 783 33.61 24.15 13.68
C GLN A 783 32.17 24.62 13.87
N TYR A 784 31.62 25.44 12.97
CA TYR A 784 30.21 25.87 13.02
C TYR A 784 29.24 24.70 12.86
N ARG A 785 29.54 23.74 11.97
CA ARG A 785 28.75 22.50 11.85
C ARG A 785 28.72 21.74 13.17
N ARG A 786 29.87 21.52 13.81
CA ARG A 786 29.93 20.84 15.11
C ARG A 786 29.14 21.60 16.18
N PHE A 787 29.26 22.92 16.22
CA PHE A 787 28.49 23.76 17.14
C PHE A 787 26.98 23.62 16.95
N LEU A 788 26.50 23.58 15.70
CA LEU A 788 25.08 23.38 15.40
C LEU A 788 24.58 21.99 15.82
N LEU A 789 25.32 20.93 15.48
CA LEU A 789 24.92 19.55 15.77
C LEU A 789 24.93 19.23 17.28
N THR A 790 25.88 19.82 18.01
CA THR A 790 26.06 19.55 19.46
C THR A 790 25.37 20.58 20.36
N GLY A 791 24.95 21.73 19.83
CA GLY A 791 24.43 22.84 20.61
C GLY A 791 25.43 23.48 21.57
N THR A 792 26.74 23.28 21.36
CA THR A 792 27.79 23.67 22.32
C THR A 792 28.19 25.15 22.26
N ALA A 793 28.00 25.81 21.12
CA ALA A 793 28.31 27.23 20.93
C ALA A 793 27.41 27.85 19.84
N PRO A 794 27.25 29.18 19.82
CA PRO A 794 26.45 29.84 18.79
C PRO A 794 27.17 29.84 17.44
N VAL A 795 26.41 29.59 16.37
CA VAL A 795 26.85 29.80 14.98
C VAL A 795 26.44 31.21 14.55
N PRO A 796 27.31 31.99 13.86
CA PRO A 796 27.00 33.34 13.42
C PRO A 796 26.09 33.32 12.18
N TRP A 797 24.81 33.00 12.39
CA TRP A 797 23.78 33.08 11.36
C TRP A 797 23.58 34.51 10.87
N THR A 798 23.11 34.67 9.64
CA THR A 798 22.56 35.95 9.19
C THR A 798 21.50 36.47 10.17
N PRO A 799 21.44 37.79 10.43
CA PRO A 799 20.55 38.36 11.45
C PRO A 799 19.06 38.17 11.14
N THR A 800 18.71 37.92 9.88
CA THR A 800 17.38 37.50 9.43
C THR A 800 17.51 36.28 8.53
N ALA A 801 16.46 35.46 8.46
CA ALA A 801 16.37 34.41 7.46
C ALA A 801 16.56 35.03 6.06
N VAL A 802 17.43 34.43 5.25
CA VAL A 802 17.80 34.92 3.91
C VAL A 802 16.56 34.92 3.01
N GLN A 803 15.72 33.90 3.16
CA GLN A 803 14.47 33.78 2.45
C GLN A 803 13.52 32.82 3.17
N LEU A 804 12.22 33.07 3.00
CA LEU A 804 11.20 32.06 3.17
C LEU A 804 11.02 31.36 1.82
N VAL A 805 11.55 30.15 1.68
CA VAL A 805 11.41 29.37 0.46
C VAL A 805 10.15 28.53 0.53
N VAL A 806 9.51 28.37 -0.62
CA VAL A 806 8.22 27.71 -0.73
C VAL A 806 8.42 26.39 -1.47
N PHE A 807 7.92 25.31 -0.88
CA PHE A 807 7.86 23.99 -1.51
C PHE A 807 6.42 23.61 -1.82
N ASP A 808 6.23 22.72 -2.77
CA ASP A 808 4.95 22.02 -2.91
C ASP A 808 4.69 21.21 -1.62
N PRO A 809 3.47 21.24 -1.08
CA PRO A 809 3.13 20.58 0.18
C PRO A 809 3.45 19.08 0.16
N GLY A 810 4.04 18.58 1.25
CA GLY A 810 4.45 17.18 1.36
C GLY A 810 5.44 16.70 0.29
N THR A 811 6.14 17.60 -0.41
CA THR A 811 7.17 17.23 -1.39
C THR A 811 8.46 18.05 -1.23
N ALA A 812 9.49 17.64 -1.97
CA ALA A 812 10.76 18.34 -2.12
C ALA A 812 10.78 19.35 -3.28
N THR A 813 9.67 19.51 -4.00
CA THR A 813 9.63 20.34 -5.21
C THR A 813 9.65 21.81 -4.81
N LEU A 814 10.77 22.48 -5.09
CA LEU A 814 10.95 23.91 -4.80
C LEU A 814 10.08 24.74 -5.76
N ARG A 815 9.13 25.50 -5.21
CA ARG A 815 8.31 26.48 -5.97
C ARG A 815 9.01 27.82 -6.12
N SER A 816 9.82 28.20 -5.13
CA SER A 816 10.62 29.42 -5.22
C SER A 816 11.57 29.36 -6.42
N SER A 817 11.73 30.50 -7.11
CA SER A 817 12.63 30.59 -8.26
C SER A 817 14.07 30.35 -7.82
N ALA A 818 14.73 29.37 -8.46
CA ALA A 818 16.15 29.09 -8.21
C ALA A 818 17.05 30.30 -8.51
N ALA A 819 16.68 31.16 -9.47
CA ALA A 819 17.43 32.38 -9.78
C ALA A 819 17.32 33.44 -8.67
N GLU A 820 16.11 33.63 -8.12
CA GLU A 820 15.89 34.55 -7.00
C GLU A 820 16.58 34.05 -5.73
N TRP A 821 16.49 32.74 -5.47
CA TRP A 821 17.19 32.11 -4.35
C TRP A 821 18.70 32.35 -4.43
N ARG A 822 19.33 32.13 -5.59
CA ARG A 822 20.77 32.41 -5.78
C ARG A 822 21.14 33.86 -5.50
N GLN A 823 20.37 34.80 -6.03
CA GLN A 823 20.61 36.23 -5.79
C GLN A 823 20.58 36.56 -4.29
N ARG A 824 19.65 35.98 -3.53
CA ARG A 824 19.55 36.20 -2.08
C ARG A 824 20.65 35.50 -1.30
N TYR A 825 21.00 34.29 -1.70
CA TYR A 825 22.13 33.56 -1.14
C TYR A 825 23.44 34.35 -1.28
N GLU A 826 23.70 34.90 -2.47
CA GLU A 826 24.85 35.78 -2.73
C GLU A 826 24.78 37.08 -1.92
N ALA A 827 23.61 37.71 -1.82
CA ALA A 827 23.41 38.92 -1.02
C ALA A 827 23.64 38.68 0.49
N ALA A 828 23.35 37.47 0.97
CA ALA A 828 23.67 37.02 2.31
C ALA A 828 25.16 36.68 2.51
N ARG A 829 25.99 36.89 1.48
CA ARG A 829 27.41 36.51 1.43
C ARG A 829 27.61 35.02 1.70
N GLY A 830 26.70 34.18 1.21
CA GLY A 830 26.87 32.72 1.30
C GLY A 830 28.17 32.28 0.64
N GLY A 831 28.84 31.29 1.25
CA GLY A 831 30.04 30.69 0.68
C GLY A 831 29.76 29.98 -0.64
N ASP A 832 30.74 29.89 -1.54
CA ASP A 832 30.62 29.13 -2.79
C ASP A 832 30.81 27.60 -2.61
N ALA A 833 31.26 27.17 -1.42
CA ALA A 833 31.25 25.78 -0.98
C ALA A 833 30.45 25.62 0.33
N LEU A 834 29.58 24.60 0.39
CA LEU A 834 28.75 24.28 1.57
C LEU A 834 29.29 23.05 2.29
N VAL A 835 29.55 23.14 3.60
CA VAL A 835 29.93 21.98 4.44
C VAL A 835 28.71 21.30 5.09
N LEU A 836 27.59 22.02 5.21
CA LEU A 836 26.37 21.50 5.82
C LEU A 836 25.13 22.12 5.18
N ALA A 837 24.13 21.27 4.89
CA ALA A 837 22.75 21.68 4.66
C ALA A 837 21.81 20.85 5.54
N ALA A 838 21.36 21.42 6.65
CA ALA A 838 20.57 20.71 7.63
C ALA A 838 19.12 21.21 7.68
N TYR A 839 18.15 20.32 7.90
CA TYR A 839 16.74 20.67 8.06
C TYR A 839 16.29 20.46 9.50
N ALA A 840 15.58 21.43 10.07
CA ALA A 840 14.88 21.28 11.33
C ALA A 840 13.39 21.49 11.14
N ARG A 841 12.58 20.60 11.71
CA ARG A 841 11.12 20.69 11.65
C ARG A 841 10.62 21.67 12.69
N SER A 842 9.63 22.49 12.33
CA SER A 842 8.90 23.31 13.29
C SER A 842 7.94 22.46 14.10
N SER A 843 7.81 22.74 15.40
CA SER A 843 6.84 22.07 16.27
C SER A 843 5.38 22.32 15.85
N SER A 844 5.10 23.37 15.09
CA SER A 844 3.79 23.67 14.52
C SER A 844 3.49 22.94 13.21
N SER A 845 4.48 22.29 12.58
CA SER A 845 4.29 21.66 11.28
C SER A 845 3.62 20.29 11.43
N THR A 846 2.49 20.13 10.74
CA THR A 846 1.76 18.86 10.62
C THR A 846 2.24 18.01 9.45
N GLU A 847 3.19 18.49 8.63
CA GLU A 847 3.71 17.74 7.49
C GLU A 847 4.70 16.64 7.93
N LEU A 848 4.47 15.42 7.42
CA LEU A 848 5.33 14.24 7.54
C LEU A 848 6.41 14.23 6.42
N PRO A 849 7.53 13.49 6.54
CA PRO A 849 8.85 14.12 6.73
C PRO A 849 9.72 14.41 5.47
N VAL A 850 9.32 15.31 4.57
CA VAL A 850 10.14 15.70 3.38
C VAL A 850 11.33 16.65 3.64
N GLY A 851 11.81 16.77 4.89
CA GLY A 851 12.80 17.79 5.29
C GLY A 851 14.16 17.71 4.58
N LEU A 852 14.77 16.51 4.57
CA LEU A 852 16.08 16.31 3.94
C LEU A 852 16.03 16.45 2.41
N PRO A 853 15.03 15.88 1.71
CA PRO A 853 14.81 16.17 0.29
C PRO A 853 14.69 17.67 -0.03
N ARG A 854 14.02 18.47 0.81
CA ARG A 854 13.90 19.92 0.65
C ARG A 854 15.25 20.63 0.76
N ALA A 855 16.08 20.27 1.74
CA ALA A 855 17.44 20.79 1.86
C ALA A 855 18.28 20.48 0.59
N LYS A 856 18.18 19.26 0.06
CA LYS A 856 18.85 18.87 -1.19
C LYS A 856 18.37 19.68 -2.40
N ALA A 857 17.06 19.85 -2.55
CA ALA A 857 16.49 20.64 -3.63
C ALA A 857 16.93 22.11 -3.56
N LEU A 858 17.05 22.66 -2.35
CA LEU A 858 17.53 24.03 -2.15
C LEU A 858 19.02 24.20 -2.48
N VAL A 859 19.87 23.24 -2.10
CA VAL A 859 21.30 23.24 -2.49
C VAL A 859 21.45 23.02 -4.00
N ALA A 860 20.66 22.16 -4.62
CA ALA A 860 20.66 22.06 -6.09
C ALA A 860 20.28 23.40 -6.74
N ALA A 861 19.37 24.16 -6.12
CA ALA A 861 18.99 25.50 -6.58
C ALA A 861 20.04 26.59 -6.31
N THR A 862 21.04 26.38 -5.43
CA THR A 862 22.16 27.33 -5.27
C THR A 862 23.17 27.26 -6.41
N ALA A 863 23.20 26.18 -7.20
CA ALA A 863 24.15 26.03 -8.30
C ALA A 863 23.88 27.02 -9.46
N PRO A 864 24.91 27.66 -10.06
CA PRO A 864 26.34 27.41 -9.83
C PRO A 864 26.98 28.28 -8.74
N SER A 865 26.21 29.16 -8.06
CA SER A 865 26.74 30.11 -7.07
C SER A 865 27.35 29.43 -5.84
N ALA A 866 26.82 28.27 -5.45
CA ALA A 866 27.44 27.39 -4.46
C ALA A 866 27.16 25.92 -4.76
N THR A 867 28.11 25.06 -4.42
CA THR A 867 27.93 23.60 -4.44
C THR A 867 28.20 22.99 -3.07
N MET A 868 27.72 21.76 -2.85
CA MET A 868 28.08 21.00 -1.66
C MET A 868 29.55 20.60 -1.76
N ASP A 869 30.32 20.85 -0.70
CA ASP A 869 31.69 20.37 -0.55
C ASP A 869 31.73 18.85 -0.67
N ALA A 870 32.85 18.29 -1.13
CA ALA A 870 33.02 16.84 -1.21
C ALA A 870 32.84 16.13 0.14
N ASP A 871 33.23 16.80 1.24
CA ASP A 871 33.05 16.32 2.61
C ASP A 871 31.75 16.88 3.26
N GLY A 872 30.92 17.58 2.49
CA GLY A 872 29.71 18.26 2.96
C GLY A 872 28.55 17.30 3.27
N GLN A 873 27.72 17.65 4.26
CA GLN A 873 26.67 16.76 4.77
C GLN A 873 25.26 17.35 4.67
N PHE A 874 24.28 16.46 4.52
CA PHE A 874 22.86 16.77 4.68
C PHE A 874 22.35 16.14 5.97
N GLU A 875 21.78 16.95 6.86
CA GLU A 875 21.40 16.49 8.20
C GLU A 875 19.96 16.84 8.58
N ILE A 876 19.40 16.09 9.54
CA ILE A 876 18.18 16.48 10.24
C ILE A 876 18.57 16.94 11.64
N LEU A 877 18.21 18.17 12.00
CA LEU A 877 18.48 18.74 13.31
C LEU A 877 17.32 18.45 14.26
N PRO A 878 17.50 17.58 15.27
CA PRO A 878 16.47 17.36 16.28
C PRO A 878 16.34 18.56 17.23
N ASN A 879 17.44 19.27 17.47
CA ASN A 879 17.53 20.38 18.42
C ASN A 879 18.00 21.65 17.71
N PRO A 880 17.17 22.28 16.86
CA PRO A 880 17.54 23.53 16.21
C PRO A 880 17.66 24.67 17.23
N PRO A 881 18.52 25.67 16.98
CA PRO A 881 18.57 26.85 17.82
C PRO A 881 17.25 27.62 17.74
N ALA A 882 16.62 27.83 18.90
CA ALA A 882 15.23 28.29 19.02
C ALA A 882 14.98 29.65 18.34
N ALA A 883 15.97 30.53 18.31
CA ALA A 883 15.87 31.85 17.67
C ALA A 883 15.73 31.76 16.14
N GLN A 884 16.12 30.63 15.53
CA GLN A 884 16.04 30.38 14.11
C GLN A 884 14.79 29.58 13.70
N MET A 885 13.95 29.20 14.66
CA MET A 885 12.69 28.51 14.40
C MET A 885 11.53 29.51 14.39
N SER A 886 10.95 29.76 13.21
CA SER A 886 9.79 30.65 13.07
C SER A 886 8.48 29.87 13.23
N VAL A 887 7.57 30.39 14.05
CA VAL A 887 6.28 29.76 14.40
C VAL A 887 5.37 29.57 13.17
N ASP A 888 5.53 30.44 12.16
CA ASP A 888 4.70 30.46 10.94
C ASP A 888 5.27 29.61 9.78
N THR A 889 6.30 28.79 10.06
CA THR A 889 7.02 28.00 9.05
C THR A 889 6.95 26.51 9.35
N ASP A 890 7.06 25.68 8.32
CA ASP A 890 7.07 24.22 8.44
C ASP A 890 8.41 23.69 8.98
N GLY A 891 9.45 24.50 8.86
CA GLY A 891 10.78 24.19 9.35
C GLY A 891 11.78 25.24 8.93
N SER A 892 13.05 24.94 9.19
CA SER A 892 14.18 25.77 8.82
C SER A 892 15.27 24.94 8.17
N ILE A 893 15.88 25.47 7.10
CA ILE A 893 17.09 24.93 6.49
C ILE A 893 18.28 25.79 6.93
N PHE A 894 19.35 25.14 7.36
CA PHE A 894 20.58 25.75 7.83
C PHE A 894 21.69 25.40 6.85
N LEU A 895 22.24 26.42 6.19
CA LEU A 895 23.35 26.29 5.26
C LEU A 895 24.60 26.87 5.92
N ILE A 896 25.65 26.06 6.04
CA ILE A 896 26.97 26.52 6.48
C ILE A 896 27.89 26.42 5.29
N GLY A 897 28.35 27.56 4.81
CA GLY A 897 29.29 27.66 3.70
C GLY A 897 30.56 28.38 4.09
N TYR A 898 31.53 28.33 3.20
CA TYR A 898 32.76 29.12 3.27
C TYR A 898 33.17 29.50 1.85
N THR A 899 34.04 30.49 1.72
CA THR A 899 34.63 30.82 0.42
C THR A 899 35.73 29.79 0.13
N SER A 900 35.51 29.00 -0.91
CA SER A 900 36.43 28.00 -1.42
C SER A 900 37.73 28.67 -1.84
N ASP A 901 38.82 28.03 -1.46
CA ASP A 901 40.16 28.45 -1.78
C ASP A 901 40.34 28.42 -3.30
N ALA A 902 40.70 29.55 -3.90
CA ALA A 902 41.04 29.58 -5.31
C ALA A 902 42.40 28.91 -5.50
N VAL A 903 42.39 27.85 -6.32
CA VAL A 903 43.57 27.14 -6.78
C VAL A 903 43.85 27.54 -8.23
N GLU A 904 45.01 28.14 -8.47
CA GLU A 904 45.50 28.48 -9.81
C GLU A 904 46.81 27.74 -10.12
N VAL A 905 46.86 27.11 -11.29
CA VAL A 905 48.04 26.48 -11.88
C VAL A 905 48.60 27.45 -12.93
N VAL A 906 49.83 27.90 -12.72
CA VAL A 906 50.45 28.96 -13.51
C VAL A 906 51.81 28.47 -14.02
N ALA A 907 52.09 28.66 -15.31
CA ALA A 907 53.41 28.54 -15.89
C ALA A 907 54.13 29.89 -15.83
N VAL A 908 55.45 29.87 -15.68
CA VAL A 908 56.27 31.08 -15.68
C VAL A 908 57.36 30.90 -16.73
N ASP A 909 57.55 31.90 -17.58
CA ASP A 909 58.70 31.92 -18.48
C ASP A 909 59.87 32.65 -17.81
N THR A 910 60.91 31.91 -17.41
CA THR A 910 62.09 32.50 -16.75
C THR A 910 63.20 32.86 -17.73
N LEU A 911 62.98 32.76 -19.03
CA LEU A 911 64.04 32.88 -20.02
C LEU A 911 64.55 34.33 -20.11
N GLY A 912 65.86 34.52 -19.90
CA GLY A 912 66.50 35.84 -19.96
C GLY A 912 66.44 36.65 -18.66
N ASP A 913 65.78 36.15 -17.61
CA ASP A 913 65.73 36.78 -16.28
C ASP A 913 66.36 35.85 -15.22
N ALA A 914 67.66 36.04 -14.98
CA ALA A 914 68.43 35.24 -14.03
C ALA A 914 67.98 35.42 -12.57
N ASP A 915 67.43 36.58 -12.23
CA ASP A 915 66.91 36.85 -10.89
C ASP A 915 65.56 36.16 -10.68
N LEU A 916 64.70 36.14 -11.71
CA LEU A 916 63.45 35.38 -11.70
C LEU A 916 63.70 33.87 -11.68
N LEU A 917 64.63 33.37 -12.50
CA LEU A 917 65.04 31.96 -12.49
C LEU A 917 65.58 31.56 -11.11
N LYS A 918 66.42 32.40 -10.51
CA LYS A 918 66.93 32.18 -9.15
C LYS A 918 65.81 32.24 -8.12
N ALA A 919 64.86 33.17 -8.24
CA ALA A 919 63.71 33.27 -7.35
C ALA A 919 62.78 32.05 -7.45
N VAL A 920 62.54 31.52 -8.66
CA VAL A 920 61.82 30.26 -8.88
C VAL A 920 62.59 29.09 -8.26
N THR A 921 63.91 29.05 -8.44
CA THR A 921 64.76 27.93 -7.97
C THR A 921 64.93 27.91 -6.45
N ASP A 922 65.06 29.08 -5.84
CA ASP A 922 65.28 29.27 -4.39
C ASP A 922 63.94 29.39 -3.62
N GLY A 923 62.80 29.46 -4.32
CA GLY A 923 61.48 29.65 -3.71
C GLY A 923 61.29 31.05 -3.10
N ASP A 924 61.92 32.09 -3.63
CA ASP A 924 61.80 33.46 -3.12
C ASP A 924 60.46 34.11 -3.54
N VAL A 925 59.48 33.91 -2.66
CA VAL A 925 58.09 34.36 -2.84
C VAL A 925 57.98 35.87 -3.03
N LYS A 926 58.86 36.67 -2.41
CA LYS A 926 58.79 38.14 -2.50
C LYS A 926 59.21 38.64 -3.86
N LEU A 927 60.23 38.00 -4.44
CA LEU A 927 60.76 38.34 -5.76
C LEU A 927 59.79 37.87 -6.86
N LEU A 928 59.18 36.69 -6.71
CA LEU A 928 58.14 36.19 -7.61
C LEU A 928 56.85 37.04 -7.57
N ALA A 929 56.44 37.51 -6.40
CA ALA A 929 55.27 38.39 -6.27
C ALA A 929 55.52 39.80 -6.83
N ALA A 930 56.77 40.21 -6.99
CA ALA A 930 57.17 41.47 -7.59
C ALA A 930 57.39 41.37 -9.12
N ALA A 931 57.36 40.15 -9.69
CA ALA A 931 57.54 39.93 -11.10
C ALA A 931 56.34 40.45 -11.92
N PRO A 932 56.55 40.94 -13.15
CA PRO A 932 55.47 41.41 -14.02
C PRO A 932 54.42 40.31 -14.29
N ALA A 933 53.14 40.69 -14.34
CA ALA A 933 52.03 39.74 -14.46
C ALA A 933 51.99 38.98 -15.80
N ASP A 934 52.61 39.54 -16.85
CA ASP A 934 52.71 38.98 -18.20
C ASP A 934 53.72 37.83 -18.31
N VAL A 935 54.56 37.62 -17.30
CA VAL A 935 55.49 36.48 -17.24
C VAL A 935 54.78 35.20 -16.75
N PHE A 936 53.52 35.32 -16.33
CA PHE A 936 52.70 34.24 -15.78
C PHE A 936 51.59 33.85 -16.79
N THR A 937 51.56 32.57 -17.17
CA THR A 937 50.48 32.00 -17.99
C THR A 937 49.65 31.03 -17.15
N VAL A 938 48.37 31.35 -16.93
CA VAL A 938 47.46 30.45 -16.20
C VAL A 938 47.13 29.23 -17.06
N LEU A 939 47.66 28.07 -16.67
CA LEU A 939 47.41 26.80 -17.35
C LEU A 939 46.04 26.22 -16.97
N ALA A 940 45.67 26.32 -15.70
CA ALA A 940 44.35 25.93 -15.21
C ALA A 940 43.98 26.75 -13.97
N SER A 941 42.71 27.10 -13.82
CA SER A 941 42.18 27.64 -12.58
C SER A 941 40.99 26.81 -12.15
N SER A 942 40.90 26.52 -10.85
CA SER A 942 39.65 26.04 -10.27
C SER A 942 38.61 27.17 -10.38
N ASN A 943 37.39 26.83 -10.77
CA ASN A 943 36.29 27.77 -10.69
C ASN A 943 35.85 27.91 -9.22
N ARG A 944 35.24 29.06 -8.89
CA ARG A 944 34.70 29.42 -7.55
C ARG A 944 33.52 28.53 -7.12
N SER A 945 33.64 27.22 -7.17
CA SER A 945 32.52 26.31 -6.90
C SER A 945 32.90 25.13 -6.04
N GLY A 946 34.05 25.16 -5.34
CA GLY A 946 34.43 24.11 -4.38
C GLY A 946 34.75 22.73 -4.99
N GLN A 947 34.37 22.47 -6.23
CA GLN A 947 35.18 21.60 -7.05
C GLN A 947 36.54 22.32 -7.18
N LEU A 948 37.59 21.74 -6.61
CA LEU A 948 38.74 21.50 -7.47
C LEU A 948 38.10 20.88 -8.71
N VAL A 949 37.81 21.70 -9.74
CA VAL A 949 37.96 21.21 -11.10
C VAL A 949 39.39 20.73 -11.02
N ASP A 950 39.56 19.45 -10.72
CA ASP A 950 40.67 18.66 -11.20
C ASP A 950 40.53 18.92 -12.70
N PRO A 951 41.26 19.87 -13.33
CA PRO A 951 41.55 19.64 -14.72
C PRO A 951 42.10 18.21 -14.73
N PRO A 952 41.47 17.25 -15.43
CA PRO A 952 42.04 15.92 -15.57
C PRO A 952 43.53 16.10 -15.81
N ALA A 953 44.41 15.31 -15.19
CA ALA A 953 45.86 15.51 -15.35
C ALA A 953 46.22 15.69 -16.85
N LYS A 954 45.48 14.98 -17.72
CA LYS A 954 45.46 15.13 -19.17
C LYS A 954 45.23 16.56 -19.71
N ASP A 955 44.30 17.35 -19.18
CA ASP A 955 44.00 18.71 -19.63
C ASP A 955 45.11 19.70 -19.21
N VAL A 956 45.67 19.53 -18.00
CA VAL A 956 46.86 20.30 -17.57
C VAL A 956 48.05 19.94 -18.44
N ILE A 957 48.27 18.65 -18.71
CA ILE A 957 49.34 18.15 -19.58
C ILE A 957 49.17 18.74 -20.99
N THR A 958 47.98 18.70 -21.55
CA THR A 958 47.70 19.22 -22.90
C THR A 958 48.03 20.71 -22.99
N ARG A 959 47.57 21.52 -22.03
CA ARG A 959 47.86 22.97 -22.02
C ARG A 959 49.32 23.29 -21.71
N LEU A 960 49.96 22.48 -20.87
CA LEU A 960 51.39 22.60 -20.59
C LEU A 960 52.20 22.30 -21.85
N ASP A 961 51.82 21.29 -22.64
CA ASP A 961 52.50 20.95 -23.89
C ASP A 961 52.24 21.97 -25.00
N GLU A 962 51.03 22.53 -25.09
CA GLU A 962 50.74 23.69 -25.96
C GLU A 962 51.62 24.89 -25.60
N TRP A 963 51.67 25.26 -24.31
CA TRP A 963 52.50 26.35 -23.83
C TRP A 963 54.00 26.10 -24.08
N LYS A 964 54.50 24.87 -23.88
CA LYS A 964 55.88 24.51 -24.23
C LYS A 964 56.15 24.74 -25.72
N GLY A 965 55.25 24.30 -26.60
CA GLY A 965 55.40 24.48 -28.04
C GLY A 965 55.47 25.97 -28.44
N ASP A 966 54.66 26.82 -27.81
CA ASP A 966 54.67 28.26 -28.04
C ASP A 966 56.00 28.90 -27.60
N VAL A 967 56.50 28.54 -26.42
CA VAL A 967 57.76 29.05 -25.87
C VAL A 967 58.98 28.55 -26.69
N GLU A 968 59.00 27.27 -27.07
CA GLU A 968 60.06 26.69 -27.92
C GLU A 968 60.12 27.39 -29.30
N THR A 969 58.96 27.74 -29.86
CA THR A 969 58.86 28.48 -31.13
C THR A 969 59.37 29.92 -30.99
N GLN A 970 59.14 30.56 -29.84
CA GLN A 970 59.58 31.93 -29.57
C GLN A 970 61.09 32.02 -29.27
N HIS A 971 61.71 30.95 -28.75
CA HIS A 971 63.07 30.98 -28.19
C HIS A 971 64.03 29.91 -28.74
N ALA A 972 63.97 29.65 -30.04
CA ALA A 972 64.63 28.56 -30.78
C ALA A 972 66.18 28.39 -30.65
N SER A 973 66.88 29.11 -29.76
CA SER A 973 68.35 29.04 -29.64
C SER A 973 68.95 29.21 -28.23
N SER A 974 68.18 29.19 -27.15
CA SER A 974 68.72 29.28 -25.78
C SER A 974 68.01 28.33 -24.82
N GLY A 975 68.78 27.39 -24.25
CA GLY A 975 68.28 26.32 -23.39
C GLY A 975 68.05 26.72 -21.93
N ILE A 976 67.22 25.89 -21.29
CA ILE A 976 66.67 25.92 -19.93
C ILE A 976 65.32 26.65 -19.84
N PHE A 977 64.24 25.87 -19.86
CA PHE A 977 62.90 26.30 -19.48
C PHE A 977 62.60 25.77 -18.07
N SER A 978 62.00 26.62 -17.22
CA SER A 978 61.55 26.23 -15.87
C SER A 978 60.08 26.56 -15.72
N ALA A 979 59.22 25.56 -15.55
CA ALA A 979 57.80 25.79 -15.30
C ALA A 979 57.26 24.90 -14.18
N VAL A 980 56.53 25.54 -13.26
CA VAL A 980 55.16 25.26 -12.78
C VAL A 980 55.02 25.80 -11.35
N ILE A 981 54.14 26.78 -11.16
CA ILE A 981 53.73 27.24 -9.82
C ILE A 981 52.27 26.86 -9.62
N TRP A 982 52.03 26.06 -8.59
CA TRP A 982 50.71 25.76 -8.06
C TRP A 982 50.43 26.69 -6.88
N THR A 983 49.46 27.58 -7.00
CA THR A 983 49.09 28.48 -5.90
C THR A 983 47.73 28.07 -5.34
N ALA A 984 47.66 27.87 -4.03
CA ALA A 984 46.44 27.58 -3.30
C ALA A 984 46.28 28.63 -2.19
N THR A 985 45.37 29.57 -2.40
CA THR A 985 45.10 30.64 -1.44
C THR A 985 44.13 30.14 -0.37
N GLY A 986 44.54 30.06 0.91
CA GLY A 986 43.63 29.79 2.03
C GLY A 986 43.50 28.34 2.53
N VAL A 987 44.28 27.40 2.00
CA VAL A 987 44.21 25.97 2.35
C VAL A 987 44.39 25.74 3.85
N SER A 988 43.41 25.07 4.47
CA SER A 988 43.47 24.70 5.88
C SER A 988 44.51 23.61 6.18
N ASP A 989 44.93 23.47 7.44
CA ASP A 989 45.96 22.49 7.84
C ASP A 989 45.56 21.05 7.46
N ALA A 990 44.29 20.68 7.61
CA ALA A 990 43.80 19.34 7.24
C ALA A 990 43.76 19.13 5.71
N ARG A 991 43.49 20.17 4.94
CA ARG A 991 43.49 20.13 3.47
C ARG A 991 44.89 20.24 2.89
N SER A 992 45.84 20.80 3.63
CA SER A 992 47.23 20.94 3.21
C SER A 992 47.86 19.58 2.92
N THR A 993 47.61 18.57 3.76
CA THR A 993 48.13 17.22 3.55
C THR A 993 47.53 16.58 2.30
N ARG A 994 46.22 16.70 2.09
CA ARG A 994 45.56 16.19 0.86
C ARG A 994 46.04 16.92 -0.39
N ALA A 995 46.24 18.23 -0.30
CA ALA A 995 46.79 19.04 -1.38
C ALA A 995 48.22 18.58 -1.73
N VAL A 996 49.09 18.39 -0.73
CA VAL A 996 50.45 17.87 -0.92
C VAL A 996 50.43 16.46 -1.54
N ASP A 997 49.63 15.54 -1.00
CA ASP A 997 49.49 14.17 -1.51
C ASP A 997 48.97 14.17 -2.96
N ARG A 998 48.03 15.06 -3.28
CA ARG A 998 47.48 15.21 -4.64
C ARG A 998 48.49 15.80 -5.60
N ALA A 999 49.25 16.84 -5.22
CA ALA A 999 50.37 17.34 -6.03
C ALA A 999 51.35 16.22 -6.33
N GLN A 1000 51.73 15.44 -5.33
CA GLN A 1000 52.61 14.28 -5.51
C GLN A 1000 52.01 13.24 -6.47
N SER A 1001 50.71 12.99 -6.39
CA SER A 1001 50.00 12.11 -7.33
C SER A 1001 49.98 12.66 -8.75
N ILE A 1002 49.73 13.95 -8.95
CA ILE A 1002 49.74 14.60 -10.26
C ILE A 1002 51.15 14.57 -10.86
N ILE A 1003 52.18 14.88 -10.06
CA ILE A 1003 53.60 14.77 -10.47
C ILE A 1003 53.90 13.35 -10.96
N LYS A 1004 53.39 12.34 -10.25
CA LYS A 1004 53.54 10.93 -10.64
C LYS A 1004 52.75 10.57 -11.91
N GLU A 1005 51.56 11.14 -12.11
CA GLU A 1005 50.71 10.92 -13.29
C GLU A 1005 51.24 11.62 -14.55
N ILE A 1006 51.88 12.80 -14.41
CA ILE A 1006 52.50 13.53 -15.53
C ILE A 1006 53.70 12.76 -16.11
N GLY A 1007 54.29 11.82 -15.36
CA GLY A 1007 55.33 10.94 -15.87
C GLY A 1007 56.67 11.63 -16.12
N LEU A 1008 56.95 12.71 -15.37
CA LEU A 1008 58.24 13.42 -15.47
C LEU A 1008 59.39 12.49 -15.07
N ASP A 1009 60.46 12.47 -15.86
CA ASP A 1009 61.66 11.73 -15.55
C ASP A 1009 62.35 12.35 -14.31
N PRO A 1010 62.45 11.63 -13.19
CA PRO A 1010 63.08 12.16 -11.98
C PRO A 1010 64.58 12.46 -12.16
N ALA A 1011 65.23 11.92 -13.20
CA ALA A 1011 66.64 12.22 -13.50
C ALA A 1011 66.86 13.68 -13.97
N ASN A 1012 65.84 14.30 -14.58
CA ASN A 1012 65.91 15.64 -15.15
C ASN A 1012 64.97 16.65 -14.45
N THR A 1013 64.36 16.27 -13.33
CA THR A 1013 63.34 17.10 -12.67
C THR A 1013 63.69 17.31 -11.19
N LYS A 1014 63.83 18.56 -10.76
CA LYS A 1014 64.08 18.89 -9.35
C LYS A 1014 62.80 19.37 -8.66
N VAL A 1015 62.11 18.45 -8.00
CA VAL A 1015 60.90 18.77 -7.23
C VAL A 1015 61.28 19.28 -5.84
N ALA A 1016 60.90 20.52 -5.50
CA ALA A 1016 61.06 21.08 -4.18
C ALA A 1016 59.71 21.59 -3.65
N VAL A 1017 59.14 20.92 -2.66
CA VAL A 1017 57.91 21.34 -1.98
C VAL A 1017 58.32 22.12 -0.71
N ASP A 1018 58.34 23.47 -0.76
CA ASP A 1018 58.45 24.30 0.45
C ASP A 1018 57.04 24.69 0.91
N PHE A 1019 56.67 24.25 2.10
CA PHE A 1019 55.38 24.56 2.73
C PHE A 1019 55.66 25.32 4.02
N ARG A 1020 55.32 26.62 4.06
CA ARG A 1020 55.41 27.45 5.27
C ARG A 1020 54.05 27.97 5.67
N PRO A 1021 53.34 27.29 6.59
CA PRO A 1021 52.06 27.79 7.07
C PRO A 1021 52.30 28.96 8.02
N GLY A 1022 51.94 30.16 7.57
CA GLY A 1022 51.63 31.29 8.45
C GLY A 1022 50.13 31.54 8.38
N PRO A 1023 49.46 31.89 9.49
CA PRO A 1023 48.04 32.23 9.46
C PRO A 1023 47.81 33.41 8.51
N GLY A 1024 46.95 33.21 7.51
CA GLY A 1024 46.64 34.22 6.47
C GLY A 1024 47.61 34.29 5.30
N VAL A 1025 48.53 33.33 5.14
CA VAL A 1025 49.47 33.27 4.00
C VAL A 1025 49.02 32.21 2.98
N VAL A 1026 49.06 32.59 1.71
CA VAL A 1026 48.81 31.72 0.54
C VAL A 1026 49.75 30.52 0.58
N ALA A 1027 49.21 29.30 0.61
CA ALA A 1027 50.00 28.10 0.43
C ALA A 1027 50.38 27.99 -1.06
N ARG A 1028 51.67 28.06 -1.38
CA ARG A 1028 52.16 27.93 -2.76
C ARG A 1028 53.03 26.68 -2.83
N VAL A 1029 52.69 25.76 -3.71
CA VAL A 1029 53.47 24.56 -3.99
C VAL A 1029 54.22 24.79 -5.29
N TYR A 1030 55.55 24.73 -5.23
CA TYR A 1030 56.42 24.97 -6.36
C TYR A 1030 56.77 23.62 -7.02
N LEU A 1031 56.64 23.53 -8.34
CA LEU A 1031 57.14 22.41 -9.12
C LEU A 1031 58.09 22.94 -10.19
N THR A 1032 59.39 22.90 -9.92
CA THR A 1032 60.38 23.38 -10.91
C THR A 1032 60.80 22.23 -11.83
N ILE A 1033 60.27 22.21 -13.05
CA ILE A 1033 60.70 21.27 -14.09
C ILE A 1033 61.83 21.92 -14.88
N VAL A 1034 63.06 21.42 -14.77
CA VAL A 1034 64.23 21.96 -15.48
C VAL A 1034 64.61 21.01 -16.61
N THR A 1035 64.11 21.26 -17.83
CA THR A 1035 64.54 20.45 -18.98
C THR A 1035 65.84 21.04 -19.54
N ILE A 1036 66.97 20.37 -19.28
CA ILE A 1036 68.24 20.69 -19.93
C ILE A 1036 68.21 20.02 -21.29
N VAL A 1037 68.04 20.80 -22.35
CA VAL A 1037 68.32 20.32 -23.71
C VAL A 1037 69.84 20.37 -23.87
N GLU A 1038 70.50 19.23 -23.67
CA GLU A 1038 71.88 19.08 -24.13
C GLU A 1038 71.87 19.22 -25.66
N GLY A 1039 72.53 20.26 -26.16
CA GLY A 1039 72.80 20.43 -27.59
C GLY A 1039 73.88 19.48 -28.09
#